data_AF-A0A397YF89-F1
#
_entry.id   AF-A0A397YF89-F1
#
_cell.length_a   1.000
_cell.length_b   1.000
_cell.length_c   1.000
_cell.angle_alpha   90.00
_cell.angle_beta   90.00
_cell.angle_gamma   90.00
#
_symmetry.space_group_name_H-M   'P 1'
#
loop_
_entity.id
_entity.type
_entity.pdbx_description
1 polymer ?
#
loop_
_entity_poly.entity_id
_entity_poly.type
_entity_poly.pdbx_seq_one_letter_code
_entity_poly.pdbx_strand_id
1 'polypeptide(L)'
;MAAADTTALSYWLNWRVLLCALIILAPLVLAAILIRRYEGKSRERDSPGTLFKDEAWSTCLKTVHPRWLLAFRVFSFVAMLSLLIANVVIHGGGVFYFYTQWTFTLVTLYFGYGSLLSIYGCYFYNEEESYTYTSIDDAEQGTYRPPFTLEEATNNSKPCSTHSEAAGFWVYIFQVLFQTCAGAVVLTDIVFWGLIYPFTKGYRLSFLHVCMHSLNAVFLLGDTCLNSLRFPLFRISYFAFWSCIFVAYQWIIHAFMNLRWPYQFLDLSSPYAPLWDAYTVLRRLCFDHKAEELFARASQRVICLGSLFYLLRHMRTPWPNSNTKPEKLKPEDRVSPRKMARKKIREYDSKRLVKEHFKRLSGNELPIRSVQINQTTDLNELVEKEPWLSSEKLVVKPDMLFGKRGKSGLVALKLDFAEVATFVKERLGKEVEMSGCIGPITTFIVEPFVPHNEEFYLNVVSDRLGCSISFSECGGIEIEENWDKVKTIFIQTGASLTPEVCAPLVATLPLEIKAEIEEFIKVIFTLFQDLDFTFLEMNPFTLVDGKPYPLDMRGELDDTAAFKNFKKWGDTEFPMPFGRVMSPTESFIHGLDEKTSASLKFTVLNPKGRIWTMVAGGGASVIYADTVGDLGYASELGNYAEYSGAPKEDEVLQYARVVIDCATANPDGKSRALVIGGGIANFTDVAATFNGIIRALKEKEAKLKAARMHIYVRRGGPNYQKGLAKMRSLGDEIGVPIEVYGPEATMTGICKEAIQYITAAA
;
A
#
# COMPACT_ATOMS: atom_id res chain seq x y z
N MET A 1 52.50 34.41 -4.44
CA MET A 1 53.22 33.15 -4.72
C MET A 1 53.15 32.92 -6.21
N ALA A 2 54.28 32.66 -6.87
CA ALA A 2 54.29 32.26 -8.28
C ALA A 2 53.42 31.01 -8.45
N ALA A 3 52.61 30.95 -9.50
CA ALA A 3 51.81 29.76 -9.80
C ALA A 3 52.76 28.56 -9.96
N ALA A 4 52.47 27.47 -9.25
CA ALA A 4 53.28 26.26 -9.34
C ALA A 4 53.23 25.73 -10.79
N ASP A 5 54.39 25.37 -11.35
CA ASP A 5 54.46 24.77 -12.68
C ASP A 5 53.91 23.34 -12.63
N THR A 6 52.68 23.16 -13.15
CA THR A 6 52.00 21.86 -13.12
C THR A 6 52.61 20.84 -14.09
N THR A 7 53.50 21.26 -15.00
CA THR A 7 54.20 20.36 -15.93
C THR A 7 55.47 19.75 -15.33
N ALA A 8 55.93 20.26 -14.18
CA ALA A 8 57.08 19.73 -13.48
C ALA A 8 56.75 18.39 -12.78
N LEU A 9 57.64 17.41 -12.92
CA LEU A 9 57.50 16.10 -12.27
C LEU A 9 57.42 16.20 -10.74
N SER A 10 58.05 17.20 -10.15
CA SER A 10 58.03 17.50 -8.71
C SER A 10 56.64 17.91 -8.19
N TYR A 11 55.76 18.45 -9.05
CA TYR A 11 54.39 18.76 -8.69
C TYR A 11 53.57 17.49 -8.43
N TRP A 12 53.74 16.47 -9.27
CA TRP A 12 52.98 15.21 -9.21
C TRP A 12 53.57 14.16 -8.26
N LEU A 13 54.90 14.15 -8.06
CA LEU A 13 55.58 13.25 -7.11
C LEU A 13 55.53 13.78 -5.66
N ASN A 14 54.42 14.37 -5.26
CA ASN A 14 54.17 14.87 -3.92
C ASN A 14 53.24 13.89 -3.17
N TRP A 15 53.57 13.56 -1.92
CA TRP A 15 52.75 12.67 -1.09
C TRP A 15 51.29 13.16 -0.95
N ARG A 16 51.05 14.47 -1.08
CA ARG A 16 49.71 15.08 -1.10
C ARG A 16 48.88 14.61 -2.30
N VAL A 17 49.50 14.48 -3.47
CA VAL A 17 48.84 13.97 -4.69
C VAL A 17 48.41 12.52 -4.49
N LEU A 18 49.24 11.71 -3.83
CA LEU A 18 48.91 10.33 -3.49
C LEU A 18 47.75 10.25 -2.47
N LEU A 19 47.71 11.16 -1.48
CA LEU A 19 46.60 11.24 -0.53
C LEU A 19 45.29 11.69 -1.21
N CYS A 20 45.34 12.70 -2.08
CA CYS A 20 44.18 13.15 -2.88
C CYS A 20 43.68 12.04 -3.81
N ALA A 21 44.58 11.28 -4.44
CA ALA A 21 44.23 10.12 -5.26
C ALA A 21 43.51 9.03 -4.45
N LEU A 22 43.97 8.72 -3.24
CA LEU A 22 43.30 7.78 -2.33
C LEU A 22 41.91 8.28 -1.90
N ILE A 23 41.76 9.58 -1.64
CA ILE A 23 40.48 10.21 -1.29
C ILE A 23 39.47 10.13 -2.46
N ILE A 24 39.92 10.31 -3.71
CA ILE A 24 39.09 10.17 -4.91
C ILE A 24 38.75 8.69 -5.20
N LEU A 25 39.65 7.76 -4.88
CA LEU A 25 39.42 6.32 -5.05
C LEU A 25 38.37 5.75 -4.07
N ALA A 26 38.21 6.33 -2.88
CA ALA A 26 37.27 5.81 -1.88
C ALA A 26 35.79 5.83 -2.35
N PRO A 27 35.24 6.93 -2.92
CA PRO A 27 33.92 6.93 -3.54
C PRO A 27 33.77 5.93 -4.70
N LEU A 28 34.83 5.69 -5.48
CA LEU A 28 34.81 4.72 -6.58
C LEU A 28 34.68 3.29 -6.07
N VAL A 29 35.41 2.95 -5.00
CA VAL A 29 35.32 1.64 -4.35
C VAL A 29 33.93 1.44 -3.73
N LEU A 30 33.38 2.45 -3.05
CA LEU A 30 32.03 2.39 -2.48
C LEU A 30 30.96 2.24 -3.56
N ALA A 31 31.05 3.02 -4.64
CA ALA A 31 30.16 2.92 -5.79
C ALA A 31 30.23 1.52 -6.44
N ALA A 32 31.44 0.95 -6.59
CA ALA A 32 31.62 -0.41 -7.11
C ALA A 32 31.01 -1.49 -6.20
N ILE A 33 31.13 -1.34 -4.88
CA ILE A 33 30.51 -2.25 -3.90
C ILE A 33 28.98 -2.19 -3.99
N LEU A 34 28.40 -0.97 -4.05
CA LEU A 34 26.96 -0.78 -4.18
C LEU A 34 26.43 -1.40 -5.48
N ILE A 35 27.07 -1.13 -6.61
CA ILE A 35 26.70 -1.71 -7.91
C ILE A 35 26.79 -3.25 -7.84
N ARG A 36 27.90 -3.80 -7.33
CA ARG A 36 28.08 -5.27 -7.21
C ARG A 36 27.04 -5.91 -6.30
N ARG A 37 26.65 -5.25 -5.20
CA ARG A 37 25.67 -5.77 -4.23
C ARG A 37 24.26 -5.82 -4.80
N TYR A 38 23.86 -4.80 -5.56
CA TYR A 38 22.49 -4.65 -6.06
C TYR A 38 22.29 -5.17 -7.49
N GLU A 39 23.35 -5.30 -8.30
CA GLU A 39 23.29 -5.86 -9.66
C GLU A 39 23.94 -7.24 -9.80
N GLY A 40 24.78 -7.66 -8.84
CA GLY A 40 25.55 -8.91 -8.92
C GLY A 40 24.89 -10.16 -8.32
N LYS A 41 23.72 -10.06 -7.69
CA LYS A 41 22.91 -11.24 -7.33
C LYS A 41 22.11 -11.67 -8.56
N SER A 42 22.23 -12.96 -8.91
CA SER A 42 21.69 -13.58 -10.12
C SER A 42 20.23 -13.22 -10.39
N ARG A 43 19.88 -13.24 -11.68
CA ARG A 43 18.60 -12.88 -12.33
C ARG A 43 17.37 -13.58 -11.73
N GLU A 44 16.94 -13.19 -10.54
CA GLU A 44 15.57 -13.39 -10.07
C GLU A 44 14.69 -12.25 -10.61
N ARG A 45 13.53 -12.59 -11.19
CA ARG A 45 12.63 -11.63 -11.87
C ARG A 45 12.13 -10.48 -10.98
N ASP A 46 12.27 -10.60 -9.65
CA ASP A 46 11.82 -9.62 -8.67
C ASP A 46 12.95 -8.90 -7.90
N SER A 47 14.17 -8.85 -8.46
CA SER A 47 15.22 -8.01 -7.87
C SER A 47 14.89 -6.50 -8.00
N PRO A 48 15.25 -5.63 -7.03
CA PRO A 48 15.06 -4.18 -7.12
C PRO A 48 15.75 -3.51 -8.33
N GLY A 49 16.65 -4.23 -9.01
CA GLY A 49 17.39 -3.77 -10.18
C GLY A 49 16.80 -4.23 -11.52
N THR A 50 15.77 -5.08 -11.55
CA THR A 50 15.19 -5.63 -12.79
C THR A 50 14.47 -4.53 -13.58
N LEU A 51 14.97 -4.26 -14.79
CA LEU A 51 14.40 -3.30 -15.73
C LEU A 51 13.62 -4.04 -16.83
N PHE A 52 12.54 -3.41 -17.30
CA PHE A 52 11.63 -3.96 -18.31
C PHE A 52 11.77 -3.23 -19.65
N LYS A 53 11.61 -3.97 -20.77
CA LYS A 53 11.89 -3.46 -22.13
C LYS A 53 11.02 -2.28 -22.54
N ASP A 54 9.79 -2.23 -22.06
CA ASP A 54 8.80 -1.18 -22.33
C ASP A 54 9.02 0.09 -21.49
N GLU A 55 9.77 0.04 -20.39
CA GLU A 55 9.98 1.19 -19.50
C GLU A 55 10.84 2.31 -20.12
N ALA A 56 11.65 2.01 -21.14
CA ALA A 56 12.51 3.01 -21.80
C ALA A 56 11.75 3.99 -22.72
N TRP A 57 10.60 3.57 -23.26
CA TRP A 57 9.87 4.30 -24.30
C TRP A 57 8.38 4.44 -24.04
N SER A 58 7.84 3.74 -23.03
CA SER A 58 6.47 3.95 -22.58
C SER A 58 6.33 5.25 -21.80
N THR A 59 5.15 5.83 -21.90
CA THR A 59 4.72 7.00 -21.14
C THR A 59 4.17 6.57 -19.79
N CYS A 60 4.38 7.39 -18.76
CA CYS A 60 3.84 7.14 -17.42
C CYS A 60 2.29 7.15 -17.38
N LEU A 61 1.68 7.75 -18.42
CA LEU A 61 0.24 7.84 -18.65
C LEU A 61 -0.15 6.96 -19.83
N LYS A 62 -0.87 5.87 -19.58
CA LYS A 62 -1.38 4.95 -20.64
C LYS A 62 -2.23 5.66 -21.71
N THR A 63 -2.77 6.84 -21.42
CA THR A 63 -3.57 7.66 -22.34
C THR A 63 -2.73 8.55 -23.26
N VAL A 64 -1.44 8.76 -22.95
CA VAL A 64 -0.55 9.60 -23.75
C VAL A 64 0.20 8.69 -24.70
N HIS A 65 -0.06 8.84 -26.00
CA HIS A 65 0.63 8.07 -27.04
C HIS A 65 2.16 8.24 -26.92
N PRO A 66 2.96 7.17 -27.03
CA PRO A 66 4.43 7.22 -27.02
C PRO A 66 5.07 8.26 -27.97
N ARG A 67 4.37 8.68 -29.03
CA ARG A 67 4.79 9.75 -29.95
C ARG A 67 4.99 11.11 -29.27
N TRP A 68 4.27 11.40 -28.19
CA TRP A 68 4.46 12.64 -27.43
C TRP A 68 5.75 12.64 -26.62
N LEU A 69 6.13 11.49 -26.04
CA LEU A 69 7.42 11.32 -25.38
C LEU A 69 8.56 11.44 -26.41
N LEU A 70 8.40 10.82 -27.58
CA LEU A 70 9.34 10.98 -28.69
C LEU A 70 9.48 12.45 -29.12
N ALA A 71 8.37 13.16 -29.34
CA ALA A 71 8.39 14.56 -29.74
C ALA A 71 9.10 15.45 -28.71
N PHE A 72 8.84 15.23 -27.42
CA PHE A 72 9.52 15.93 -26.34
C PHE A 72 11.03 15.67 -26.31
N ARG A 73 11.45 14.41 -26.46
CA ARG A 73 12.86 14.02 -26.46
C ARG A 73 13.62 14.57 -27.67
N VAL A 74 13.01 14.53 -28.86
CA VAL A 74 13.59 15.12 -30.08
C VAL A 74 13.71 16.63 -29.96
N PHE A 75 12.66 17.30 -29.46
CA PHE A 75 12.70 18.75 -29.21
C PHE A 75 13.81 19.13 -28.22
N SER A 76 13.89 18.42 -27.10
CA SER A 76 14.91 18.63 -26.07
C SER A 76 16.32 18.39 -26.63
N PHE A 77 16.51 17.33 -27.41
CA PHE A 77 17.77 17.04 -28.09
C PHE A 77 18.20 18.15 -29.04
N VAL A 78 17.32 18.59 -29.94
CA VAL A 78 17.63 19.64 -30.92
C VAL A 78 17.91 20.97 -30.22
N ALA A 79 17.12 21.34 -29.21
CA ALA A 79 17.32 22.56 -28.45
C ALA A 79 18.65 22.58 -27.70
N MET A 80 18.98 21.49 -27.00
CA MET A 80 20.24 21.38 -26.26
C MET A 80 21.45 21.28 -27.19
N LEU A 81 21.37 20.51 -28.28
CA LEU A 81 22.43 20.42 -29.27
C LEU A 81 22.71 21.77 -29.93
N SER A 82 21.67 22.53 -30.27
CA SER A 82 21.81 23.87 -30.85
C SER A 82 22.51 24.83 -29.90
N LEU A 83 22.16 24.80 -28.60
CA LEU A 83 22.83 25.62 -27.59
C LEU A 83 24.28 25.18 -27.35
N LEU A 84 24.56 23.88 -27.39
CA LEU A 84 25.92 23.35 -27.25
C LEU A 84 26.80 23.79 -28.44
N ILE A 85 26.30 23.67 -29.67
CA ILE A 85 26.99 24.13 -30.88
C ILE A 85 27.21 25.65 -30.82
N ALA A 86 26.17 26.42 -30.47
CA ALA A 86 26.29 27.87 -30.35
C ALA A 86 27.36 28.26 -29.33
N ASN A 87 27.42 27.56 -28.20
CA ASN A 87 28.44 27.80 -27.17
C ASN A 87 29.85 27.51 -27.69
N VAL A 88 30.06 26.39 -28.39
CA VAL A 88 31.36 26.04 -28.99
C VAL A 88 31.76 27.01 -30.10
N VAL A 89 30.82 27.50 -30.90
CA VAL A 89 31.08 28.46 -31.98
C VAL A 89 31.47 29.84 -31.41
N ILE A 90 30.80 30.30 -30.35
CA ILE A 90 31.03 31.62 -29.76
C ILE A 90 32.32 31.63 -28.91
N HIS A 91 32.54 30.57 -28.12
CA HIS A 91 33.58 30.55 -27.09
C HIS A 91 34.74 29.57 -27.40
N GLY A 92 34.68 28.86 -28.53
CA GLY A 92 35.67 27.89 -28.95
C GLY A 92 35.60 26.55 -28.20
N GLY A 93 36.42 25.58 -28.61
CA GLY A 93 36.49 24.25 -27.97
C GLY A 93 37.00 24.27 -26.51
N GLY A 94 37.58 25.37 -26.05
CA GLY A 94 38.04 25.55 -24.67
C GLY A 94 36.93 25.51 -23.63
N VAL A 95 35.66 25.58 -24.02
CA VAL A 95 34.51 25.44 -23.10
C VAL A 95 34.50 24.08 -22.40
N PHE A 96 34.95 23.01 -23.06
CA PHE A 96 35.03 21.66 -22.48
C PHE A 96 36.04 21.52 -21.33
N TYR A 97 36.77 22.60 -21.04
CA TYR A 97 37.56 22.72 -19.82
C TYR A 97 36.72 22.75 -18.53
N PHE A 98 35.42 23.09 -18.61
CA PHE A 98 34.55 23.20 -17.44
C PHE A 98 33.59 22.00 -17.30
N TYR A 99 33.34 21.57 -16.06
CA TYR A 99 32.46 20.43 -15.74
C TYR A 99 31.01 20.65 -16.17
N THR A 100 30.57 21.91 -16.18
CA THR A 100 29.23 22.30 -16.65
C THR A 100 29.01 21.88 -18.11
N GLN A 101 30.05 22.00 -18.95
CA GLN A 101 29.96 21.64 -20.36
C GLN A 101 29.93 20.12 -20.56
N TRP A 102 30.67 19.38 -19.75
CA TRP A 102 30.58 17.92 -19.69
C TRP A 102 29.16 17.48 -19.31
N THR A 103 28.57 18.11 -18.30
CA THR A 103 27.19 17.82 -17.85
C THR A 103 26.16 18.15 -18.92
N PHE A 104 26.25 19.32 -19.54
CA PHE A 104 25.34 19.74 -20.62
C PHE A 104 25.45 18.82 -21.86
N THR A 105 26.67 18.36 -22.16
CA THR A 105 26.92 17.39 -23.25
C THR A 105 26.35 16.02 -22.92
N LEU A 106 26.52 15.54 -21.68
CA LEU A 106 25.97 14.27 -21.22
C LEU A 106 24.44 14.25 -21.33
N VAL A 107 23.76 15.33 -20.91
CA VAL A 107 22.30 15.45 -21.01
C VAL A 107 21.84 15.53 -22.47
N THR A 108 22.60 16.23 -23.34
CA THR A 108 22.34 16.22 -24.79
C THR A 108 22.44 14.81 -25.36
N LEU A 109 23.47 14.04 -25.00
CA LEU A 109 23.62 12.63 -25.42
C LEU A 109 22.50 11.74 -24.88
N TYR A 110 22.06 11.97 -23.64
CA TYR A 110 20.90 11.28 -23.06
C TYR A 110 19.64 11.49 -23.89
N PHE A 111 19.30 12.73 -24.27
CA PHE A 111 18.13 13.00 -25.10
C PHE A 111 18.25 12.45 -26.52
N GLY A 112 19.46 12.44 -27.09
CA GLY A 112 19.74 11.81 -28.38
C GLY A 112 19.49 10.29 -28.32
N TYR A 113 20.02 9.62 -27.30
CA TYR A 113 19.84 8.19 -27.11
C TYR A 113 18.40 7.81 -26.74
N GLY A 114 17.74 8.61 -25.89
CA GLY A 114 16.33 8.46 -25.55
C GLY A 114 15.41 8.65 -26.75
N SER A 115 15.77 9.54 -27.69
CA SER A 115 15.03 9.70 -28.95
C SER A 115 15.11 8.43 -29.81
N LEU A 116 16.30 7.81 -29.94
CA LEU A 116 16.47 6.55 -30.66
C LEU A 116 15.63 5.41 -30.06
N LEU A 117 15.63 5.27 -28.72
CA LEU A 117 14.82 4.26 -28.03
C LEU A 117 13.32 4.55 -28.16
N SER A 118 12.92 5.82 -28.20
CA SER A 118 11.51 6.21 -28.39
C SER A 118 11.04 5.98 -29.83
N ILE A 119 11.91 6.16 -30.82
CA ILE A 119 11.64 5.80 -32.23
C ILE A 119 11.43 4.28 -32.34
N TYR A 120 12.32 3.49 -31.74
CA TYR A 120 12.19 2.03 -31.67
C TYR A 120 10.87 1.63 -31.00
N GLY A 121 10.55 2.20 -29.83
CA GLY A 121 9.28 1.94 -29.14
C GLY A 121 8.03 2.31 -29.93
N CYS A 122 8.04 3.44 -30.63
CA CYS A 122 6.92 3.86 -31.48
C CYS A 122 6.71 2.94 -32.70
N TYR A 123 7.75 2.28 -33.20
CA TYR A 123 7.65 1.28 -34.27
C TYR A 123 6.93 0.02 -33.77
N PHE A 124 7.36 -0.53 -32.64
CA PHE A 124 6.74 -1.71 -32.02
C PHE A 124 5.29 -1.46 -31.58
N TYR A 125 5.00 -0.28 -31.02
CA TYR A 125 3.66 0.10 -30.60
C TYR A 125 2.65 0.11 -31.78
N ASN A 126 3.07 0.58 -32.97
CA ASN A 126 2.19 0.56 -34.15
C ASN A 126 1.99 -0.85 -34.73
N GLU A 127 2.96 -1.77 -34.59
CA GLU A 127 2.79 -3.16 -34.99
C GLU A 127 1.74 -3.87 -34.11
N GLU A 128 1.80 -3.71 -32.78
CA GLU A 128 0.79 -4.28 -31.86
C GLU A 128 -0.62 -3.73 -32.11
N GLU A 129 -0.77 -2.44 -32.40
CA GLU A 129 -2.07 -1.82 -32.74
C GLU A 129 -2.64 -2.40 -34.06
N SER A 130 -1.76 -2.73 -35.02
CA SER A 130 -2.15 -3.36 -36.30
C SER A 130 -2.65 -4.80 -36.15
N TYR A 131 -2.03 -5.61 -35.27
CA TYR A 131 -2.50 -6.98 -34.97
C TYR A 131 -3.80 -6.99 -34.18
N THR A 132 -3.98 -6.01 -33.28
CA THR A 132 -5.20 -5.87 -32.48
C THR A 132 -6.39 -5.55 -33.38
N TYR A 133 -6.20 -4.69 -34.39
CA TYR A 133 -7.26 -4.33 -35.34
C TYR A 133 -7.66 -5.49 -36.27
N THR A 134 -6.72 -6.34 -36.69
CA THR A 134 -7.04 -7.53 -37.51
C THR A 134 -7.77 -8.61 -36.71
N SER A 135 -7.51 -8.74 -35.40
CA SER A 135 -8.18 -9.72 -34.55
C SER A 135 -9.62 -9.35 -34.15
N ILE A 136 -9.99 -8.07 -34.26
CA ILE A 136 -11.32 -7.56 -33.90
C ILE A 136 -12.31 -7.77 -35.05
N ASP A 137 -11.89 -7.68 -36.31
CA ASP A 137 -12.76 -7.92 -37.49
C ASP A 137 -13.18 -9.40 -37.64
N ASP A 138 -12.36 -10.35 -37.19
CA ASP A 138 -12.67 -11.79 -37.29
C ASP A 138 -13.62 -12.30 -36.19
N ALA A 139 -13.83 -11.52 -35.11
CA ALA A 139 -14.67 -11.91 -33.98
C ALA A 139 -16.17 -11.59 -34.15
N GLU A 140 -16.55 -10.79 -35.16
CA GLU A 140 -17.95 -10.38 -35.40
C GLU A 140 -18.68 -11.21 -36.47
N GLN A 141 -18.03 -12.17 -37.14
CA GLN A 141 -18.71 -13.10 -38.06
C GLN A 141 -18.96 -14.47 -37.39
N GLY A 142 -20.13 -14.60 -36.77
CA GLY A 142 -20.61 -15.85 -36.22
C GLY A 142 -20.79 -16.93 -37.30
N THR A 143 -20.07 -18.04 -37.17
CA THR A 143 -20.52 -19.34 -37.69
C THR A 143 -19.93 -20.49 -36.86
N TYR A 144 -20.84 -21.35 -36.39
CA TYR A 144 -20.59 -22.58 -35.65
C TYR A 144 -19.53 -23.47 -36.33
N ARG A 145 -18.53 -23.94 -35.57
CA ARG A 145 -17.63 -25.03 -35.98
C ARG A 145 -17.64 -26.17 -34.94
N PRO A 146 -17.67 -27.44 -35.37
CA PRO A 146 -17.72 -28.60 -34.49
C PRO A 146 -16.35 -28.86 -33.83
N PRO A 147 -16.28 -29.65 -32.74
CA PRO A 147 -15.03 -29.87 -32.01
C PRO A 147 -14.07 -30.75 -32.81
N PHE A 148 -12.83 -30.27 -33.00
CA PHE A 148 -11.75 -31.07 -33.56
C PHE A 148 -11.09 -31.96 -32.49
N THR A 149 -10.67 -33.13 -32.93
CA THR A 149 -10.01 -34.18 -32.16
C THR A 149 -8.62 -33.78 -31.65
N LEU A 150 -8.29 -34.32 -30.48
CA LEU A 150 -7.09 -34.07 -29.66
C LEU A 150 -5.81 -34.66 -30.30
N GLU A 151 -5.38 -34.19 -31.46
CA GLU A 151 -4.06 -34.58 -32.03
C GLU A 151 -3.36 -33.50 -32.88
N GLU A 152 -4.01 -32.38 -33.20
CA GLU A 152 -3.38 -31.27 -33.97
C GLU A 152 -3.10 -29.99 -33.16
N ALA A 153 -3.37 -29.99 -31.84
CA ALA A 153 -3.20 -28.81 -30.98
C ALA A 153 -1.74 -28.48 -30.60
N THR A 154 -0.76 -29.29 -30.99
CA THR A 154 0.63 -29.17 -30.50
C THR A 154 1.56 -28.31 -31.34
N ASN A 155 1.13 -27.74 -32.47
CA ASN A 155 2.07 -27.02 -33.35
C ASN A 155 1.79 -25.56 -33.70
N ASN A 156 0.71 -24.91 -33.23
CA ASN A 156 0.49 -23.49 -33.56
C ASN A 156 -0.35 -22.70 -32.54
N SER A 157 0.09 -22.63 -31.28
CA SER A 157 -0.44 -21.64 -30.34
C SER A 157 0.68 -21.07 -29.46
N LYS A 158 1.31 -19.98 -29.92
CA LYS A 158 1.97 -19.04 -29.01
C LYS A 158 0.87 -18.24 -28.30
N PRO A 159 0.73 -18.31 -26.98
CA PRO A 159 -0.27 -17.51 -26.28
C PRO A 159 0.17 -16.03 -26.29
N CYS A 160 -0.76 -15.15 -26.65
CA CYS A 160 -0.63 -13.71 -26.53
C CYS A 160 -0.75 -13.34 -25.05
N SER A 161 0.39 -13.39 -24.36
CA SER A 161 0.59 -12.81 -23.04
C SER A 161 1.49 -11.59 -23.23
N THR A 162 1.07 -10.45 -22.69
CA THR A 162 1.92 -9.27 -22.49
C THR A 162 2.99 -9.62 -21.45
N HIS A 163 3.95 -10.45 -21.85
CA HIS A 163 5.18 -10.69 -21.10
C HIS A 163 6.06 -9.46 -21.29
N SER A 164 6.18 -8.63 -20.26
CA SER A 164 7.26 -7.65 -20.25
C SER A 164 8.59 -8.41 -20.13
N GLU A 165 9.26 -8.60 -21.27
CA GLU A 165 10.59 -9.18 -21.35
C GLU A 165 11.58 -8.32 -20.54
N ALA A 166 12.51 -8.98 -19.84
CA ALA A 166 13.60 -8.29 -19.17
C ALA A 166 14.34 -7.40 -20.19
N ALA A 167 14.63 -6.16 -19.78
CA ALA A 167 15.26 -5.16 -20.61
C ALA A 167 16.58 -5.66 -21.20
N GLY A 168 16.80 -5.37 -22.49
CA GLY A 168 18.09 -5.60 -23.13
C GLY A 168 19.17 -4.65 -22.62
N PHE A 169 20.42 -4.97 -22.90
CA PHE A 169 21.63 -4.21 -22.54
C PHE A 169 21.50 -2.69 -22.81
N TRP A 170 20.92 -2.32 -23.95
CA TRP A 170 20.73 -0.93 -24.38
C TRP A 170 19.82 -0.11 -23.45
N VAL A 171 18.79 -0.72 -22.89
CA VAL A 171 17.83 -0.05 -21.99
C VAL A 171 18.47 0.16 -20.60
N TYR A 172 19.34 -0.76 -20.17
CA TYR A 172 20.17 -0.55 -18.97
C TYR A 172 21.15 0.62 -19.13
N ILE A 173 21.83 0.73 -20.28
CA ILE A 173 22.70 1.88 -20.56
C ILE A 173 21.91 3.19 -20.48
N PHE A 174 20.70 3.23 -21.05
CA PHE A 174 19.86 4.42 -21.01
C PHE A 174 19.51 4.84 -19.57
N GLN A 175 19.21 3.87 -18.71
CA GLN A 175 18.94 4.15 -17.30
C GLN A 175 20.19 4.63 -16.53
N VAL A 176 21.36 4.05 -16.80
CA VAL A 176 22.63 4.52 -16.25
C VAL A 176 22.91 5.97 -16.67
N LEU A 177 22.68 6.30 -17.95
CA LEU A 177 22.82 7.66 -18.46
C LEU A 177 21.84 8.62 -17.78
N PHE A 178 20.57 8.24 -17.62
CA PHE A 178 19.56 9.04 -16.93
C PHE A 178 19.99 9.40 -15.50
N GLN A 179 20.47 8.41 -14.74
CA GLN A 179 20.83 8.59 -13.34
C GLN A 179 22.15 9.37 -13.17
N THR A 180 23.09 9.18 -14.10
CA THR A 180 24.30 9.99 -14.17
C THR A 180 23.97 11.46 -14.49
N CYS A 181 23.04 11.70 -15.43
CA CYS A 181 22.53 13.03 -15.74
C CYS A 181 21.85 13.69 -14.53
N ALA A 182 20.97 12.95 -13.83
CA ALA A 182 20.26 13.47 -12.67
C ALA A 182 21.22 13.95 -11.57
N GLY A 183 22.23 13.14 -11.23
CA GLY A 183 23.25 13.53 -10.26
C GLY A 183 24.09 14.72 -10.72
N ALA A 184 24.53 14.73 -11.99
CA ALA A 184 25.38 15.78 -12.53
C ALA A 184 24.67 17.13 -12.63
N VAL A 185 23.42 17.16 -13.11
CA VAL A 185 22.61 18.38 -13.24
C VAL A 185 22.30 19.00 -11.88
N VAL A 186 21.90 18.18 -10.90
CA VAL A 186 21.65 18.66 -9.53
C VAL A 186 22.92 19.27 -8.93
N LEU A 187 24.07 18.63 -9.11
CA LEU A 187 25.34 19.17 -8.66
C LEU A 187 25.67 20.51 -9.34
N THR A 188 25.60 20.58 -10.67
CA THR A 188 25.99 21.79 -11.41
C THR A 188 25.11 22.98 -11.08
N ASP A 189 23.81 22.75 -10.94
CA ASP A 189 22.83 23.83 -10.76
C ASP A 189 22.83 24.33 -9.31
N ILE A 190 22.94 23.44 -8.31
CA ILE A 190 23.09 23.84 -6.90
C ILE A 190 24.40 24.60 -6.69
N VAL A 191 25.51 24.13 -7.25
CA VAL A 191 26.80 24.79 -7.09
C VAL A 191 26.78 26.16 -7.77
N PHE A 192 26.23 26.25 -8.98
CA PHE A 192 26.17 27.51 -9.71
C PHE A 192 25.24 28.53 -9.02
N TRP A 193 23.98 28.20 -8.79
CA TRP A 193 22.98 29.13 -8.24
C TRP A 193 23.11 29.35 -6.74
N GLY A 194 23.53 28.32 -5.99
CA GLY A 194 23.61 28.38 -4.53
C GLY A 194 24.95 28.87 -3.98
N LEU A 195 26.06 28.66 -4.71
CA LEU A 195 27.41 28.94 -4.19
C LEU A 195 28.22 29.91 -5.05
N ILE A 196 28.10 29.87 -6.38
CA ILE A 196 28.94 30.71 -7.24
C ILE A 196 28.26 32.05 -7.52
N TYR A 197 27.01 32.04 -8.00
CA TYR A 197 26.30 33.24 -8.42
C TYR A 197 26.03 34.24 -7.28
N PRO A 198 25.54 33.84 -6.08
CA PRO A 198 25.25 34.80 -5.00
C PRO A 198 26.49 35.50 -4.44
N PHE A 199 27.67 34.91 -4.61
CA PHE A 199 28.93 35.37 -4.02
C PHE A 199 29.87 36.01 -5.05
N THR A 200 29.49 36.08 -6.33
CA THR A 200 30.27 36.75 -7.39
C THR A 200 29.77 38.18 -7.60
N LYS A 201 30.43 39.16 -6.98
CA LYS A 201 30.11 40.58 -7.16
C LYS A 201 30.44 41.03 -8.59
N GLY A 202 29.43 41.52 -9.33
CA GLY A 202 29.60 42.13 -10.66
C GLY A 202 29.49 41.19 -11.87
N TYR A 203 29.11 39.93 -11.67
CA TYR A 203 28.94 38.98 -12.78
C TYR A 203 27.62 39.24 -13.55
N ARG A 204 27.72 39.66 -14.82
CA ARG A 204 26.54 39.81 -15.70
C ARG A 204 26.19 38.45 -16.32
N LEU A 205 25.05 37.88 -15.91
CA LEU A 205 24.51 36.66 -16.52
C LEU A 205 24.22 36.90 -18.00
N SER A 206 24.89 36.15 -18.89
CA SER A 206 24.44 36.06 -20.27
C SER A 206 23.29 35.06 -20.38
N PHE A 207 22.41 35.26 -21.36
CA PHE A 207 21.31 34.35 -21.64
C PHE A 207 21.79 32.90 -21.83
N LEU A 208 22.92 32.71 -22.52
CA LEU A 208 23.52 31.40 -22.73
C LEU A 208 23.92 30.75 -21.40
N HIS A 209 24.55 31.48 -20.48
CA HIS A 209 24.91 30.92 -19.17
C HIS A 209 23.68 30.49 -18.35
N VAL A 210 22.60 31.29 -18.35
CA VAL A 210 21.35 30.91 -17.67
C VAL A 210 20.77 29.63 -18.27
N CYS A 211 20.71 29.53 -19.60
CA CYS A 211 20.23 28.33 -20.27
C CYS A 211 21.07 27.09 -19.93
N MET A 212 22.39 27.23 -19.84
CA MET A 212 23.28 26.10 -19.54
C MET A 212 23.19 25.59 -18.09
N HIS A 213 22.69 26.41 -17.17
CA HIS A 213 22.56 26.10 -15.73
C HIS A 213 21.10 25.95 -15.27
N SER A 214 20.15 25.84 -16.19
CA SER A 214 18.73 25.69 -15.85
C SER A 214 17.94 24.88 -16.87
N LEU A 215 18.26 24.97 -18.16
CA LEU A 215 17.50 24.27 -19.20
C LEU A 215 17.75 22.75 -19.17
N ASN A 216 18.96 22.34 -18.80
CA ASN A 216 19.32 20.95 -18.49
C ASN A 216 18.40 20.34 -17.41
N ALA A 217 18.14 21.06 -16.32
CA ALA A 217 17.22 20.63 -15.28
C ALA A 217 15.77 20.62 -15.75
N VAL A 218 15.33 21.67 -16.45
CA VAL A 218 13.95 21.76 -16.96
C VAL A 218 13.63 20.61 -17.90
N PHE A 219 14.50 20.32 -18.88
CA PHE A 219 14.24 19.22 -19.81
C PHE A 219 14.33 17.86 -19.13
N LEU A 220 15.33 17.62 -18.26
CA LEU A 220 15.45 16.35 -17.56
C LEU A 220 14.26 16.08 -16.63
N LEU A 221 13.75 17.12 -15.94
CA LEU A 221 12.53 17.03 -15.14
C LEU A 221 11.29 16.77 -16.01
N GLY A 222 11.18 17.44 -17.16
CA GLY A 222 10.11 17.19 -18.13
C GLY A 222 10.11 15.74 -18.63
N ASP A 223 11.27 15.18 -18.96
CA ASP A 223 11.39 13.79 -19.40
C ASP A 223 10.99 12.82 -18.28
N THR A 224 11.47 13.09 -17.05
CA THR A 224 11.12 12.31 -15.85
C THR A 224 9.61 12.30 -15.59
N CYS A 225 8.93 13.41 -15.91
CA CYS A 225 7.47 13.50 -15.77
C CYS A 225 6.72 12.70 -16.83
N LEU A 226 7.29 12.51 -18.03
CA LEU A 226 6.63 11.88 -19.17
C LEU A 226 6.94 10.39 -19.30
N ASN A 227 8.13 9.95 -18.89
CA ASN A 227 8.61 8.57 -19.06
C ASN A 227 8.20 7.63 -17.90
N SER A 228 8.19 6.32 -18.14
CA SER A 228 7.89 5.29 -17.14
C SER A 228 9.11 4.71 -16.43
N LEU A 229 10.28 5.33 -16.57
CA LEU A 229 11.55 4.76 -16.14
C LEU A 229 11.66 4.78 -14.61
N ARG A 230 11.93 3.63 -13.99
CA ARG A 230 12.13 3.54 -12.54
C ARG A 230 13.45 4.20 -12.12
N PHE A 231 13.47 4.77 -10.91
CA PHE A 231 14.63 5.43 -10.33
C PHE A 231 15.17 4.69 -9.10
N PRO A 232 15.95 3.60 -9.27
CA PRO A 232 16.61 2.94 -8.15
C PRO A 232 17.76 3.81 -7.61
N LEU A 233 17.67 4.22 -6.35
CA LEU A 233 18.63 5.14 -5.73
C LEU A 233 20.08 4.66 -5.78
N PHE A 234 20.33 3.34 -5.66
CA PHE A 234 21.70 2.80 -5.63
C PHE A 234 22.51 3.06 -6.92
N ARG A 235 21.84 3.23 -8.07
CA ARG A 235 22.50 3.50 -9.35
C ARG A 235 22.93 4.97 -9.52
N ILE A 236 22.61 5.86 -8.58
CA ILE A 236 23.27 7.18 -8.52
C ILE A 236 24.80 7.04 -8.35
N SER A 237 25.27 5.87 -7.90
CA SER A 237 26.69 5.50 -7.86
C SER A 237 27.43 5.71 -9.19
N TYR A 238 26.77 5.60 -10.35
CA TYR A 238 27.39 5.87 -11.65
C TYR A 238 27.79 7.33 -11.85
N PHE A 239 27.12 8.28 -11.18
CA PHE A 239 27.53 9.68 -11.16
C PHE A 239 28.89 9.90 -10.46
N ALA A 240 29.24 9.06 -9.48
CA ALA A 240 30.55 9.11 -8.84
C ALA A 240 31.67 8.80 -9.85
N PHE A 241 31.47 7.78 -10.71
CA PHE A 241 32.40 7.47 -11.81
C PHE A 241 32.53 8.63 -12.79
N TRP A 242 31.42 9.24 -13.21
CA TRP A 242 31.42 10.39 -14.11
C TRP A 242 32.21 11.59 -13.54
N SER A 243 32.03 11.90 -12.25
CA SER A 243 32.80 12.95 -11.57
C SER A 243 34.29 12.63 -11.53
N CYS A 244 34.67 11.38 -11.26
CA CYS A 244 36.07 10.97 -11.19
C CYS A 244 36.77 10.98 -12.56
N ILE A 245 36.06 10.61 -13.63
CA ILE A 245 36.57 10.71 -15.01
C ILE A 245 36.94 12.17 -15.33
N PHE A 246 36.11 13.13 -14.92
CA PHE A 246 36.41 14.55 -15.11
C PHE A 246 37.65 14.98 -14.32
N VAL A 247 37.80 14.55 -13.07
CA VAL A 247 38.99 14.87 -12.27
C VAL A 247 40.25 14.29 -12.91
N ALA A 248 40.20 13.04 -13.38
CA ALA A 248 41.31 12.41 -14.09
C ALA A 248 41.66 13.16 -15.39
N TYR A 249 40.66 13.56 -16.18
CA TYR A 249 40.84 14.39 -17.37
C TYR A 249 41.57 15.71 -17.04
N GLN A 250 41.15 16.39 -15.98
CA GLN A 250 41.78 17.65 -15.54
C GLN A 250 43.22 17.43 -15.10
N TRP A 251 43.49 16.37 -14.34
CA TRP A 251 44.83 16.05 -13.89
C TRP A 251 45.76 15.72 -15.06
N ILE A 252 45.29 14.93 -16.02
CA ILE A 252 46.04 14.59 -17.24
C ILE A 252 46.39 15.87 -18.00
N ILE A 253 45.43 16.75 -18.27
CA ILE A 253 45.69 17.99 -19.02
C ILE A 253 46.73 18.86 -18.31
N HIS A 254 46.63 19.03 -16.99
CA HIS A 254 47.57 19.88 -16.24
C HIS A 254 48.96 19.25 -16.09
N ALA A 255 49.09 17.94 -16.24
CA ALA A 255 50.38 17.26 -16.30
C ALA A 255 51.12 17.54 -17.64
N PHE A 256 50.39 17.74 -18.74
CA PHE A 256 50.97 18.01 -20.06
C PHE A 256 51.01 19.50 -20.43
N MET A 257 50.14 20.33 -19.83
CA MET A 257 50.00 21.74 -20.15
C MET A 257 49.91 22.58 -18.86
N ASN A 258 50.73 23.62 -18.75
CA ASN A 258 50.71 24.52 -17.60
C ASN A 258 49.55 25.52 -17.74
N LEU A 259 48.37 25.09 -17.32
CA LEU A 259 47.12 25.87 -17.35
C LEU A 259 46.70 26.27 -15.93
N ARG A 260 45.91 27.35 -15.84
CA ARG A 260 45.30 27.75 -14.57
C ARG A 260 44.08 26.90 -14.28
N TRP A 261 44.09 26.17 -13.16
CA TRP A 261 43.01 25.30 -12.71
C TRP A 261 41.60 25.94 -12.85
N PRO A 262 40.61 25.20 -13.39
CA PRO A 262 39.25 25.73 -13.55
C PRO A 262 38.53 25.85 -12.22
N TYR A 263 38.91 25.00 -11.26
CA TYR A 263 38.34 24.94 -9.93
C TYR A 263 39.45 24.82 -8.90
N GLN A 264 39.38 25.61 -7.83
CA GLN A 264 40.42 25.69 -6.80
C GLN A 264 40.61 24.37 -6.04
N PHE A 265 39.59 23.53 -5.94
CA PHE A 265 39.69 22.22 -5.29
C PHE A 265 40.49 21.20 -6.10
N LEU A 266 40.72 21.43 -7.40
CA LEU A 266 41.58 20.57 -8.23
C LEU A 266 43.07 20.93 -8.12
N ASP A 267 43.38 22.09 -7.51
CA ASP A 267 44.75 22.58 -7.36
C ASP A 267 45.44 21.89 -6.17
N LEU A 268 46.46 21.08 -6.50
CA LEU A 268 47.21 20.27 -5.55
C LEU A 268 48.39 21.03 -4.92
N SER A 269 48.64 22.28 -5.32
CA SER A 269 49.69 23.13 -4.75
C SER A 269 49.38 23.60 -3.32
N SER A 270 48.09 23.65 -2.95
CA SER A 270 47.65 24.10 -1.64
C SER A 270 47.97 23.08 -0.54
N PRO A 271 48.50 23.50 0.62
CA PRO A 271 48.67 22.61 1.78
C PRO A 271 47.35 22.07 2.33
N TYR A 272 46.23 22.71 1.98
CA TYR A 272 44.89 22.27 2.33
C TYR A 272 44.24 21.38 1.25
N ALA A 273 44.92 21.05 0.15
CA ALA A 273 44.32 20.28 -0.95
C ALA A 273 43.70 18.95 -0.47
N PRO A 274 44.34 18.14 0.40
CA PRO A 274 43.71 16.93 0.93
C PRO A 274 42.50 17.21 1.84
N LEU A 275 42.45 18.38 2.51
CA LEU A 275 41.31 18.80 3.34
C LEU A 275 40.16 19.33 2.48
N TRP A 276 40.43 19.97 1.34
CA TRP A 276 39.42 20.36 0.36
C TRP A 276 38.86 19.14 -0.38
N ASP A 277 39.71 18.18 -0.75
CA ASP A 277 39.27 16.90 -1.33
C ASP A 277 38.51 16.05 -0.29
N ALA A 278 39.00 15.97 0.95
CA ALA A 278 38.26 15.33 2.03
C ALA A 278 36.96 16.08 2.38
N TYR A 279 36.90 17.41 2.32
CA TYR A 279 35.67 18.18 2.54
C TYR A 279 34.67 18.03 1.40
N THR A 280 35.13 17.99 0.14
CA THR A 280 34.27 17.74 -1.02
C THR A 280 33.79 16.28 -1.08
N VAL A 281 34.62 15.33 -0.67
CA VAL A 281 34.27 13.90 -0.55
C VAL A 281 33.43 13.62 0.70
N LEU A 282 33.73 14.17 1.88
CA LEU A 282 32.85 14.09 3.07
C LEU A 282 31.55 14.86 2.86
N ARG A 283 31.50 15.96 2.12
CA ARG A 283 30.21 16.59 1.76
C ARG A 283 29.46 15.78 0.69
N ARG A 284 30.13 14.94 -0.10
CA ARG A 284 29.49 14.00 -1.05
C ARG A 284 29.12 12.64 -0.42
N LEU A 285 29.78 12.23 0.67
CA LEU A 285 29.55 10.99 1.41
C LEU A 285 28.72 11.19 2.70
N CYS A 286 28.81 12.35 3.37
CA CYS A 286 27.97 12.71 4.55
C CYS A 286 26.63 13.37 4.15
N PHE A 287 26.31 13.40 2.86
CA PHE A 287 24.94 13.60 2.39
C PHE A 287 24.12 12.29 2.41
N ASP A 288 24.45 11.37 3.31
CA ASP A 288 23.85 10.03 3.40
C ASP A 288 23.26 9.71 4.79
N HIS A 289 22.87 10.75 5.55
CA HIS A 289 21.92 10.50 6.67
C HIS A 289 21.12 11.74 7.12
N LYS A 290 21.72 12.94 7.20
CA LYS A 290 20.96 14.17 7.55
C LYS A 290 20.35 14.90 6.35
N ALA A 291 20.86 14.63 5.15
CA ALA A 291 20.15 14.94 3.92
C ALA A 291 19.18 13.84 3.52
N GLU A 292 19.15 12.64 4.13
CA GLU A 292 17.97 11.79 3.96
C GLU A 292 16.74 12.49 4.54
N GLU A 293 16.86 13.21 5.66
CA GLU A 293 15.73 13.93 6.25
C GLU A 293 15.46 15.28 5.55
N LEU A 294 16.50 16.00 5.12
CA LEU A 294 16.37 17.29 4.43
C LEU A 294 16.16 17.17 2.92
N PHE A 295 16.66 16.12 2.27
CA PHE A 295 16.35 15.74 0.89
C PHE A 295 15.10 14.85 0.87
N ALA A 296 14.69 14.08 1.89
CA ALA A 296 13.31 13.59 1.96
C ALA A 296 12.32 14.73 2.20
N ARG A 297 12.65 15.76 3.01
CA ARG A 297 11.78 16.94 3.19
C ARG A 297 11.84 17.95 2.05
N ALA A 298 12.96 18.10 1.35
CA ALA A 298 13.09 18.98 0.18
C ALA A 298 12.67 18.27 -1.12
N SER A 299 12.90 16.95 -1.24
CA SER A 299 12.22 16.14 -2.24
C SER A 299 10.73 16.08 -1.92
N GLN A 300 10.25 15.95 -0.68
CA GLN A 300 8.81 16.11 -0.39
C GLN A 300 8.26 17.49 -0.76
N ARG A 301 9.05 18.57 -0.70
CA ARG A 301 8.60 19.93 -1.04
C ARG A 301 8.76 20.31 -2.52
N VAL A 302 9.67 19.71 -3.28
CA VAL A 302 9.75 19.88 -4.75
C VAL A 302 8.96 18.79 -5.49
N ILE A 303 8.82 17.59 -4.91
CA ILE A 303 7.84 16.55 -5.28
C ILE A 303 6.43 16.98 -4.90
N CYS A 304 6.18 18.04 -4.12
CA CYS A 304 4.82 18.57 -3.97
C CYS A 304 4.17 19.03 -5.30
N LEU A 305 4.94 19.28 -6.36
CA LEU A 305 4.39 19.41 -7.73
C LEU A 305 4.09 18.04 -8.37
N GLY A 306 4.84 17.00 -8.02
CA GLY A 306 4.56 15.60 -8.37
C GLY A 306 3.42 14.95 -7.56
N SER A 307 3.13 15.42 -6.34
CA SER A 307 1.99 14.96 -5.51
C SER A 307 0.64 15.42 -6.07
N LEU A 308 0.61 16.53 -6.83
CA LEU A 308 -0.56 16.89 -7.63
C LEU A 308 -0.84 15.85 -8.73
N PHE A 309 0.22 15.23 -9.27
CA PHE A 309 0.11 14.22 -10.32
C PHE A 309 -0.02 12.79 -9.78
N TYR A 310 0.47 12.46 -8.58
CA TYR A 310 0.14 11.19 -7.91
C TYR A 310 -1.36 11.13 -7.54
N LEU A 311 -1.96 12.28 -7.19
CA LEU A 311 -3.42 12.41 -7.03
C LEU A 311 -4.18 12.36 -8.37
N LEU A 312 -3.64 12.91 -9.47
CA LEU A 312 -4.23 12.74 -10.81
C LEU A 312 -4.06 11.32 -11.38
N ARG A 313 -3.02 10.59 -10.95
CA ARG A 313 -2.71 9.19 -11.32
C ARG A 313 -3.69 8.17 -10.73
N HIS A 314 -4.52 8.55 -9.75
CA HIS A 314 -5.56 7.68 -9.17
C HIS A 314 -7.00 8.13 -9.45
N MET A 315 -7.19 9.13 -10.34
CA MET A 315 -8.50 9.71 -10.65
C MET A 315 -9.05 9.38 -12.04
N ARG A 316 -8.60 8.31 -12.72
CA ARG A 316 -9.13 7.97 -14.06
C ARG A 316 -9.33 6.47 -14.27
N THR A 317 -10.55 6.00 -14.02
CA THR A 317 -11.15 4.84 -14.72
C THR A 317 -11.76 5.30 -16.05
N PRO A 318 -11.73 4.49 -17.12
CA PRO A 318 -12.42 4.81 -18.36
C PRO A 318 -13.94 4.76 -18.20
N TRP A 319 -14.63 5.61 -18.95
CA TRP A 319 -16.08 5.66 -19.11
C TRP A 319 -16.58 4.39 -19.82
N PRO A 320 -17.60 3.66 -19.33
CA PRO A 320 -18.28 2.66 -20.14
C PRO A 320 -19.23 3.35 -21.11
N ASN A 321 -19.18 2.95 -22.38
CA ASN A 321 -20.11 3.36 -23.43
C ASN A 321 -21.57 3.22 -22.95
N SER A 322 -22.29 4.34 -22.98
CA SER A 322 -23.74 4.39 -22.78
C SER A 322 -24.43 3.89 -24.04
N ASN A 323 -24.87 2.63 -24.06
CA ASN A 323 -26.00 2.17 -24.89
C ASN A 323 -26.38 0.71 -24.57
N THR A 324 -26.97 0.46 -23.40
CA THR A 324 -27.82 -0.72 -23.18
C THR A 324 -28.84 -0.41 -22.09
N LYS A 325 -30.13 -0.57 -22.43
CA LYS A 325 -31.25 -0.44 -21.48
C LYS A 325 -31.25 -1.66 -20.53
N PRO A 326 -31.44 -1.49 -19.21
CA PRO A 326 -31.52 -2.62 -18.31
C PRO A 326 -32.93 -3.21 -18.30
N GLU A 327 -32.99 -4.52 -18.52
CA GLU A 327 -34.17 -5.36 -18.35
C GLU A 327 -34.45 -5.56 -16.84
N LYS A 328 -35.73 -5.56 -16.46
CA LYS A 328 -36.19 -5.63 -15.06
C LYS A 328 -36.05 -7.06 -14.51
N LEU A 329 -35.14 -7.26 -13.55
CA LEU A 329 -35.13 -8.45 -12.68
C LEU A 329 -36.02 -8.26 -11.45
N LYS A 330 -36.71 -9.34 -11.06
CA LYS A 330 -37.75 -9.40 -10.01
C LYS A 330 -37.17 -9.25 -8.58
N PRO A 331 -38.00 -8.89 -7.57
CA PRO A 331 -37.55 -8.33 -6.30
C PRO A 331 -36.99 -9.31 -5.25
N GLU A 332 -36.86 -10.61 -5.53
CA GLU A 332 -36.77 -11.63 -4.46
C GLU A 332 -35.33 -12.12 -4.14
N ASP A 333 -34.29 -11.67 -4.86
CA ASP A 333 -32.92 -12.22 -4.71
C ASP A 333 -31.83 -11.20 -4.28
N ARG A 334 -32.14 -10.17 -3.48
CA ARG A 334 -31.12 -9.20 -3.04
C ARG A 334 -30.43 -9.62 -1.74
N VAL A 335 -29.28 -10.27 -1.85
CA VAL A 335 -28.29 -10.39 -0.76
C VAL A 335 -27.41 -9.13 -0.74
N SER A 336 -27.26 -8.52 0.44
CA SER A 336 -26.53 -7.28 0.69
C SER A 336 -25.01 -7.43 0.68
N PRO A 337 -24.24 -6.47 0.15
CA PRO A 337 -22.78 -6.52 0.22
C PRO A 337 -22.25 -5.98 1.56
N ARG A 338 -21.71 -6.87 2.41
CA ARG A 338 -20.95 -6.51 3.61
C ARG A 338 -19.58 -5.97 3.20
N LYS A 339 -19.15 -4.81 3.73
CA LYS A 339 -17.81 -4.23 3.48
C LYS A 339 -16.89 -4.44 4.68
N MET A 340 -16.16 -5.56 4.72
CA MET A 340 -14.77 -5.73 5.15
C MET A 340 -14.27 -7.11 4.65
N ALA A 341 -13.50 -7.16 3.56
CA ALA A 341 -13.21 -8.40 2.79
C ALA A 341 -12.43 -9.51 3.50
N ARG A 342 -12.10 -9.39 4.79
CA ARG A 342 -11.50 -10.46 5.60
C ARG A 342 -12.10 -10.38 6.99
N LYS A 343 -12.85 -11.41 7.39
CA LYS A 343 -13.46 -11.48 8.72
C LYS A 343 -13.11 -12.78 9.41
N LYS A 344 -12.65 -12.64 10.65
CA LYS A 344 -12.43 -13.73 11.58
C LYS A 344 -13.74 -14.43 11.88
N ILE A 345 -13.70 -15.74 11.96
CA ILE A 345 -14.78 -16.59 12.44
C ILE A 345 -14.33 -17.30 13.71
N ARG A 346 -15.29 -17.75 14.52
CA ARG A 346 -14.99 -18.50 15.73
C ARG A 346 -14.29 -19.82 15.39
N GLU A 347 -13.57 -20.37 16.37
CA GLU A 347 -12.90 -21.65 16.20
C GLU A 347 -13.92 -22.76 15.91
N TYR A 348 -15.05 -22.75 16.60
CA TYR A 348 -16.17 -23.66 16.35
C TYR A 348 -16.63 -23.63 14.89
N ASP A 349 -16.83 -22.43 14.31
CA ASP A 349 -17.26 -22.30 12.92
C ASP A 349 -16.20 -22.81 11.95
N SER A 350 -14.93 -22.53 12.24
CA SER A 350 -13.80 -23.03 11.45
C SER A 350 -13.77 -24.58 11.45
N LYS A 351 -13.95 -25.20 12.62
CA LYS A 351 -14.00 -26.65 12.80
C LYS A 351 -15.22 -27.28 12.12
N ARG A 352 -16.39 -26.64 12.24
CA ARG A 352 -17.63 -27.07 11.57
C ARG A 352 -17.48 -27.06 10.06
N LEU A 353 -17.02 -25.94 9.49
CA LEU A 353 -16.80 -25.80 8.04
C LEU A 353 -15.77 -26.81 7.53
N VAL A 354 -14.66 -27.00 8.25
CA VAL A 354 -13.67 -28.01 7.88
C VAL A 354 -14.25 -29.41 7.94
N LYS A 355 -14.94 -29.80 9.02
CA LYS A 355 -15.55 -31.13 9.14
C LYS A 355 -16.54 -31.43 8.00
N GLU A 356 -17.49 -30.51 7.77
CA GLU A 356 -18.55 -30.69 6.77
C GLU A 356 -18.01 -30.75 5.35
N HIS A 357 -17.09 -29.84 5.01
CA HIS A 357 -16.59 -29.73 3.64
C HIS A 357 -15.40 -30.63 3.34
N PHE A 358 -14.64 -31.06 4.33
CA PHE A 358 -13.66 -32.13 4.16
C PHE A 358 -14.38 -33.40 3.70
N LYS A 359 -15.46 -33.81 4.39
CA LYS A 359 -16.30 -34.94 3.97
C LYS A 359 -16.86 -34.78 2.56
N ARG A 360 -17.34 -33.58 2.22
CA ARG A 360 -17.88 -33.30 0.88
C ARG A 360 -16.83 -33.42 -0.23
N LEU A 361 -15.59 -32.99 0.03
CA LEU A 361 -14.54 -32.89 -0.99
C LEU A 361 -13.71 -34.17 -1.12
N SER A 362 -13.39 -34.84 -0.01
CA SER A 362 -12.55 -36.05 -0.01
C SER A 362 -13.34 -37.36 0.13
N GLY A 363 -14.61 -37.29 0.58
CA GLY A 363 -15.40 -38.47 0.97
C GLY A 363 -15.02 -39.06 2.33
N ASN A 364 -13.92 -38.59 2.94
CA ASN A 364 -13.43 -39.05 4.24
C ASN A 364 -13.97 -38.16 5.37
N GLU A 365 -14.22 -38.73 6.54
CA GLU A 365 -14.67 -37.98 7.71
C GLU A 365 -13.49 -37.62 8.62
N LEU A 366 -13.43 -36.35 9.03
CA LEU A 366 -12.60 -35.93 10.16
C LEU A 366 -13.39 -36.12 11.46
N PRO A 367 -12.82 -36.77 12.49
CA PRO A 367 -13.49 -37.05 13.76
C PRO A 367 -13.64 -35.83 14.67
N ILE A 368 -13.81 -34.63 14.10
CA ILE A 368 -13.96 -33.37 14.83
C ILE A 368 -15.30 -33.36 15.58
N ARG A 369 -15.25 -33.17 16.89
CA ARG A 369 -16.42 -32.98 17.74
C ARG A 369 -16.20 -31.74 18.59
N SER A 370 -17.11 -30.79 18.49
CA SER A 370 -17.07 -29.54 19.24
C SER A 370 -18.48 -28.99 19.43
N VAL A 371 -18.69 -28.33 20.56
CA VAL A 371 -19.92 -27.60 20.88
C VAL A 371 -19.57 -26.21 21.43
N GLN A 372 -20.47 -25.25 21.23
CA GLN A 372 -20.37 -23.94 21.87
C GLN A 372 -21.29 -23.83 23.07
N ILE A 373 -20.79 -23.17 24.12
CA ILE A 373 -21.57 -22.79 25.30
C ILE A 373 -21.53 -21.28 25.46
N ASN A 374 -22.70 -20.65 25.55
CA ASN A 374 -22.88 -19.24 25.82
C ASN A 374 -23.96 -19.04 26.90
N GLN A 375 -24.34 -17.79 27.18
CA GLN A 375 -25.34 -17.48 28.23
C GLN A 375 -26.74 -18.03 27.95
N THR A 376 -27.08 -18.32 26.70
CA THR A 376 -28.39 -18.84 26.28
C THR A 376 -28.42 -20.37 26.16
N THR A 377 -27.29 -21.05 26.31
CA THR A 377 -27.19 -22.50 26.17
C THR A 377 -27.80 -23.22 27.39
N ASP A 378 -28.79 -24.09 27.15
CA ASP A 378 -29.23 -25.07 28.15
C ASP A 378 -28.27 -26.27 28.14
N LEU A 379 -27.59 -26.50 29.25
CA LEU A 379 -26.61 -27.57 29.38
C LEU A 379 -27.24 -28.97 29.36
N ASN A 380 -28.50 -29.12 29.80
CA ASN A 380 -29.18 -30.42 29.79
C ASN A 380 -29.54 -30.82 28.36
N GLU A 381 -30.16 -29.90 27.61
CA GLU A 381 -30.48 -30.11 26.19
C GLU A 381 -29.21 -30.37 25.36
N LEU A 382 -28.11 -29.69 25.70
CA LEU A 382 -26.82 -29.89 25.03
C LEU A 382 -26.29 -31.32 25.21
N VAL A 383 -26.39 -31.88 26.41
CA VAL A 383 -25.96 -33.27 26.68
C VAL A 383 -26.87 -34.29 26.01
N GLU A 384 -28.18 -34.03 25.96
CA GLU A 384 -29.12 -34.90 25.24
C GLU A 384 -28.81 -34.95 23.74
N LYS A 385 -28.49 -33.80 23.15
CA LYS A 385 -28.11 -33.70 21.74
C LYS A 385 -26.74 -34.29 21.45
N GLU A 386 -25.80 -34.17 22.38
CA GLU A 386 -24.39 -34.57 22.21
C GLU A 386 -23.94 -35.51 23.36
N PRO A 387 -24.36 -36.78 23.36
CA PRO A 387 -24.14 -37.70 24.50
C PRO A 387 -22.67 -37.94 24.87
N TRP A 388 -21.75 -37.76 23.91
CA TRP A 388 -20.31 -37.93 24.13
C TRP A 388 -19.75 -36.97 25.19
N LEU A 389 -20.43 -35.85 25.45
CA LEU A 389 -20.07 -34.92 26.51
C LEU A 389 -20.04 -35.60 27.89
N SER A 390 -20.90 -36.61 28.12
CA SER A 390 -20.97 -37.31 29.40
C SER A 390 -20.05 -38.54 29.50
N SER A 391 -19.60 -39.08 28.38
CA SER A 391 -18.82 -40.33 28.36
C SER A 391 -17.32 -40.13 28.28
N GLU A 392 -16.86 -38.96 27.85
CA GLU A 392 -15.45 -38.70 27.55
C GLU A 392 -14.88 -37.59 28.44
N LYS A 393 -13.55 -37.57 28.54
CA LYS A 393 -12.86 -36.41 29.12
C LYS A 393 -12.84 -35.27 28.10
N LEU A 394 -12.92 -34.05 28.59
CA LEU A 394 -13.19 -32.85 27.82
C LEU A 394 -12.09 -31.80 27.98
N VAL A 395 -12.05 -30.90 27.02
CA VAL A 395 -11.32 -29.64 27.01
C VAL A 395 -12.33 -28.51 26.89
N VAL A 396 -12.15 -27.46 27.68
CA VAL A 396 -12.95 -26.24 27.58
C VAL A 396 -12.04 -25.02 27.48
N LYS A 397 -12.34 -24.14 26.54
CA LYS A 397 -11.59 -22.90 26.29
C LYS A 397 -12.50 -21.78 25.75
N PRO A 398 -12.22 -20.50 26.04
CA PRO A 398 -12.93 -19.39 25.42
C PRO A 398 -12.80 -19.38 23.90
N ASP A 399 -13.90 -19.06 23.22
CA ASP A 399 -14.00 -18.97 21.76
C ASP A 399 -14.39 -17.55 21.33
N MET A 400 -13.45 -16.62 21.52
CA MET A 400 -13.68 -15.18 21.36
C MET A 400 -12.55 -14.46 20.61
N LEU A 401 -11.95 -15.13 19.61
CA LEU A 401 -10.96 -14.56 18.67
C LEU A 401 -9.65 -14.01 19.28
N PHE A 402 -9.27 -14.43 20.48
CA PHE A 402 -7.96 -14.10 21.06
C PHE A 402 -7.09 -15.36 21.22
N GLY A 403 -5.79 -15.20 21.01
CA GLY A 403 -4.79 -16.26 21.15
C GLY A 403 -4.25 -16.42 22.58
N LYS A 404 -3.23 -17.26 22.75
CA LYS A 404 -2.50 -17.47 24.03
C LYS A 404 -3.38 -17.89 25.21
N ARG A 405 -4.50 -18.57 24.93
CA ARG A 405 -5.47 -19.07 25.93
C ARG A 405 -4.80 -19.98 26.96
N GLY A 406 -3.95 -20.90 26.50
CA GLY A 406 -3.21 -21.82 27.37
C GLY A 406 -2.26 -21.10 28.33
N LYS A 407 -1.45 -20.15 27.83
CA LYS A 407 -0.53 -19.33 28.64
C LYS A 407 -1.26 -18.41 29.64
N SER A 408 -2.56 -18.18 29.45
CA SER A 408 -3.39 -17.31 30.30
C SER A 408 -4.24 -18.08 31.32
N GLY A 409 -4.08 -19.40 31.43
CA GLY A 409 -4.86 -20.23 32.36
C GLY A 409 -6.35 -20.31 32.00
N LEU A 410 -6.72 -19.99 30.75
CA LEU A 410 -8.09 -19.99 30.26
C LEU A 410 -8.46 -21.29 29.53
N VAL A 411 -7.57 -22.28 29.52
CA VAL A 411 -7.83 -23.61 28.97
C VAL A 411 -7.83 -24.61 30.13
N ALA A 412 -8.90 -25.36 30.29
CA ALA A 412 -8.94 -26.50 31.20
C ALA A 412 -8.99 -27.80 30.41
N LEU A 413 -8.20 -28.77 30.85
CA LEU A 413 -7.98 -30.05 30.17
C LEU A 413 -8.43 -31.21 31.07
N LYS A 414 -8.80 -32.33 30.46
CA LYS A 414 -9.14 -33.60 31.13
C LYS A 414 -10.31 -33.49 32.12
N LEU A 415 -11.26 -32.60 31.85
CA LEU A 415 -12.43 -32.41 32.70
C LEU A 415 -13.55 -33.41 32.36
N ASP A 416 -14.43 -33.73 33.31
CA ASP A 416 -15.77 -34.24 32.99
C ASP A 416 -16.77 -33.10 32.73
N PHE A 417 -17.98 -33.44 32.29
CA PHE A 417 -18.98 -32.42 31.94
C PHE A 417 -19.42 -31.56 33.14
N ALA A 418 -19.46 -32.11 34.35
CA ALA A 418 -19.84 -31.36 35.56
C ALA A 418 -18.75 -30.34 35.94
N GLU A 419 -17.48 -30.74 35.79
CA GLU A 419 -16.33 -29.85 35.94
C GLU A 419 -16.32 -28.76 34.86
N VAL A 420 -16.65 -29.09 33.61
CA VAL A 420 -16.80 -28.09 32.52
C VAL A 420 -17.91 -27.10 32.84
N ALA A 421 -19.08 -27.57 33.28
CA ALA A 421 -20.19 -26.70 33.66
C ALA A 421 -19.80 -25.73 34.78
N THR A 422 -19.04 -26.22 35.77
CA THR A 422 -18.50 -25.39 36.86
C THR A 422 -17.50 -24.37 36.33
N PHE A 423 -16.55 -24.79 35.49
CA PHE A 423 -15.54 -23.93 34.90
C PHE A 423 -16.15 -22.79 34.08
N VAL A 424 -17.17 -23.09 33.27
CA VAL A 424 -17.92 -22.10 32.46
C VAL A 424 -18.69 -21.15 33.37
N LYS A 425 -19.46 -21.66 34.34
CA LYS A 425 -20.25 -20.84 35.27
C LYS A 425 -19.40 -19.85 36.04
N GLU A 426 -18.19 -20.25 36.44
CA GLU A 426 -17.26 -19.38 37.15
C GLU A 426 -16.65 -18.27 36.29
N ARG A 427 -16.63 -18.40 34.96
CA ARG A 427 -15.90 -17.48 34.07
C ARG A 427 -16.80 -16.72 33.11
N LEU A 428 -17.98 -17.23 32.81
CA LEU A 428 -18.96 -16.57 31.96
C LEU A 428 -19.34 -15.21 32.58
N GLY A 429 -19.23 -14.14 31.79
CA GLY A 429 -19.45 -12.76 32.19
C GLY A 429 -18.28 -12.09 32.93
N LYS A 430 -17.24 -12.82 33.33
CA LYS A 430 -16.07 -12.21 33.99
C LYS A 430 -15.21 -11.46 32.97
N GLU A 431 -14.80 -10.26 33.33
CA GLU A 431 -13.85 -9.47 32.54
C GLU A 431 -12.45 -10.07 32.61
N VAL A 432 -11.80 -10.16 31.46
CA VAL A 432 -10.40 -10.55 31.33
C VAL A 432 -9.67 -9.56 30.45
N GLU A 433 -8.38 -9.36 30.74
CA GLU A 433 -7.48 -8.55 29.93
C GLU A 433 -6.64 -9.46 29.04
N MET A 434 -6.75 -9.29 27.73
CA MET A 434 -6.00 -10.04 26.73
C MET A 434 -5.37 -9.07 25.74
N SER A 435 -4.04 -9.04 25.68
CA SER A 435 -3.27 -8.20 24.73
C SER A 435 -3.65 -6.72 24.78
N GLY A 436 -3.93 -6.17 25.97
CA GLY A 436 -4.34 -4.77 26.17
C GLY A 436 -5.82 -4.47 25.90
N CYS A 437 -6.62 -5.48 25.54
CA CYS A 437 -8.07 -5.38 25.44
C CYS A 437 -8.74 -5.97 26.68
N ILE A 438 -9.72 -5.27 27.26
CA ILE A 438 -10.52 -5.75 28.40
C ILE A 438 -11.92 -6.08 27.89
N GLY A 439 -12.46 -7.25 28.24
CA GLY A 439 -13.84 -7.60 27.92
C GLY A 439 -14.34 -8.83 28.67
N PRO A 440 -15.67 -9.02 28.77
CA PRO A 440 -16.26 -10.18 29.42
C PRO A 440 -16.13 -11.45 28.58
N ILE A 441 -15.98 -12.61 29.22
CA ILE A 441 -16.06 -13.91 28.55
C ILE A 441 -17.52 -14.29 28.30
N THR A 442 -17.95 -14.37 27.05
CA THR A 442 -19.35 -14.66 26.67
C THR A 442 -19.55 -16.03 26.04
N THR A 443 -18.49 -16.63 25.49
CA THR A 443 -18.60 -17.84 24.66
C THR A 443 -17.42 -18.78 24.89
N PHE A 444 -17.71 -20.06 25.07
CA PHE A 444 -16.75 -21.16 25.19
C PHE A 444 -16.96 -22.18 24.07
N ILE A 445 -15.88 -22.90 23.74
CA ILE A 445 -15.91 -24.13 22.95
C ILE A 445 -15.51 -25.30 23.85
N VAL A 446 -16.23 -26.41 23.73
CA VAL A 446 -15.99 -27.67 24.46
C VAL A 446 -15.75 -28.79 23.46
N GLU A 447 -14.72 -29.58 23.69
CA GLU A 447 -14.22 -30.61 22.78
C GLU A 447 -13.74 -31.85 23.56
N PRO A 448 -13.68 -33.04 22.94
CA PRO A 448 -13.03 -34.19 23.56
C PRO A 448 -11.56 -33.90 23.86
N PHE A 449 -11.10 -34.37 25.01
CA PHE A 449 -9.68 -34.43 25.33
C PHE A 449 -9.04 -35.56 24.52
N VAL A 450 -8.09 -35.19 23.66
CA VAL A 450 -7.32 -36.13 22.84
C VAL A 450 -5.95 -36.34 23.47
N PRO A 451 -5.64 -37.53 24.03
CA PRO A 451 -4.27 -37.85 24.44
C PRO A 451 -3.37 -37.97 23.20
N HIS A 452 -2.26 -37.26 23.17
CA HIS A 452 -1.32 -37.26 22.05
C HIS A 452 0.10 -36.92 22.51
N ASN A 453 1.08 -37.27 21.67
CA ASN A 453 2.50 -36.97 21.89
C ASN A 453 3.10 -36.08 20.79
N GLU A 454 2.40 -35.95 19.66
CA GLU A 454 2.87 -35.23 18.48
C GLU A 454 1.92 -34.08 18.16
N GLU A 455 2.49 -32.91 17.88
CA GLU A 455 1.76 -31.71 17.53
C GLU A 455 2.35 -31.15 16.23
N PHE A 456 1.50 -30.99 15.22
CA PHE A 456 1.84 -30.45 13.92
C PHE A 456 1.25 -29.05 13.75
N TYR A 457 1.89 -28.25 12.90
CA TYR A 457 1.45 -26.92 12.50
C TYR A 457 1.08 -26.92 11.01
N LEU A 458 -0.08 -26.37 10.67
CA LEU A 458 -0.49 -26.10 9.29
C LEU A 458 -1.11 -24.70 9.20
N ASN A 459 -0.70 -23.93 8.19
CA ASN A 459 -1.25 -22.62 7.92
C ASN A 459 -1.39 -22.40 6.41
N VAL A 460 -2.50 -21.80 5.99
CA VAL A 460 -2.80 -21.40 4.60
C VAL A 460 -3.22 -19.94 4.61
N VAL A 461 -2.54 -19.10 3.83
CA VAL A 461 -2.80 -17.66 3.75
C VAL A 461 -2.98 -17.23 2.31
N SER A 462 -4.00 -16.39 2.06
CA SER A 462 -4.23 -15.76 0.76
C SER A 462 -3.37 -14.50 0.59
N ASP A 463 -2.51 -14.55 -0.41
CA ASP A 463 -1.63 -13.47 -0.85
C ASP A 463 -2.14 -12.85 -2.16
N ARG A 464 -1.52 -11.74 -2.59
CA ARG A 464 -1.93 -11.02 -3.81
C ARG A 464 -1.84 -11.86 -5.08
N LEU A 465 -0.81 -12.72 -5.20
CA LEU A 465 -0.50 -13.47 -6.42
C LEU A 465 -0.75 -14.98 -6.27
N GLY A 466 -1.35 -15.42 -5.16
CA GLY A 466 -1.46 -16.83 -4.85
C GLY A 466 -1.76 -17.10 -3.38
N CYS A 467 -1.41 -18.28 -2.91
CA CYS A 467 -1.56 -18.70 -1.52
C CYS A 467 -0.24 -19.28 -1.00
N SER A 468 0.11 -18.94 0.23
CA SER A 468 1.23 -19.55 0.95
C SER A 468 0.70 -20.68 1.84
N ILE A 469 1.33 -21.86 1.77
CA ILE A 469 1.07 -22.98 2.68
C ILE A 469 2.31 -23.22 3.52
N SER A 470 2.17 -23.16 4.84
CA SER A 470 3.22 -23.42 5.80
C SER A 470 2.93 -24.67 6.62
N PHE A 471 3.94 -25.51 6.85
CA PHE A 471 3.83 -26.74 7.62
C PHE A 471 5.04 -26.95 8.53
N SER A 472 4.83 -27.52 9.72
CA SER A 472 5.91 -27.97 10.61
C SER A 472 5.52 -29.20 11.44
N GLU A 473 6.51 -30.03 11.75
CA GLU A 473 6.43 -31.17 12.68
C GLU A 473 6.55 -30.75 14.16
N CYS A 474 6.84 -29.47 14.43
CA CYS A 474 6.98 -28.92 15.78
C CYS A 474 5.89 -27.86 16.03
N GLY A 475 4.63 -28.27 16.02
CA GLY A 475 3.49 -27.41 16.33
C GLY A 475 3.35 -27.09 17.82
N GLY A 476 2.22 -26.47 18.17
CA GLY A 476 1.83 -26.25 19.55
C GLY A 476 2.16 -24.88 20.12
N ILE A 477 2.19 -24.82 21.45
CA ILE A 477 2.31 -23.58 22.22
C ILE A 477 3.68 -22.89 22.01
N GLU A 478 4.72 -23.66 21.65
CA GLU A 478 6.10 -23.19 21.44
C GLU A 478 6.53 -23.18 19.97
N ILE A 479 5.57 -23.08 19.03
CA ILE A 479 5.87 -22.95 17.59
C ILE A 479 6.76 -21.74 17.28
N GLU A 480 6.60 -20.64 18.02
CA GLU A 480 7.35 -19.40 17.81
C GLU A 480 8.86 -19.58 18.06
N GLU A 481 9.23 -20.51 18.95
CA GLU A 481 10.61 -20.86 19.25
C GLU A 481 11.20 -21.82 18.21
N ASN A 482 10.36 -22.43 17.37
CA ASN A 482 10.70 -23.43 16.36
C ASN A 482 10.42 -22.94 14.92
N TRP A 483 10.37 -21.62 14.71
CA TRP A 483 10.01 -21.04 13.40
C TRP A 483 10.97 -21.41 12.28
N ASP A 484 12.23 -21.70 12.61
CA ASP A 484 13.24 -22.22 11.67
C ASP A 484 12.88 -23.60 11.08
N LYS A 485 11.99 -24.34 11.75
CA LYS A 485 11.48 -25.65 11.30
C LYS A 485 10.19 -25.54 10.49
N VAL A 486 9.66 -24.34 10.28
CA VAL A 486 8.46 -24.12 9.46
C VAL A 486 8.87 -24.04 8.00
N LYS A 487 8.34 -24.97 7.20
CA LYS A 487 8.54 -24.98 5.74
C LYS A 487 7.35 -24.30 5.08
N THR A 488 7.62 -23.49 4.06
CA THR A 488 6.57 -22.77 3.33
C THR A 488 6.73 -22.95 1.83
N ILE A 489 5.63 -23.20 1.15
CA ILE A 489 5.51 -23.22 -0.31
C ILE A 489 4.54 -22.13 -0.76
N PHE A 490 4.71 -21.64 -1.99
CA PHE A 490 3.82 -20.65 -2.60
C PHE A 490 3.15 -21.22 -3.84
N ILE A 491 1.83 -21.12 -3.90
CA ILE A 491 1.00 -21.60 -5.01
C ILE A 491 0.43 -20.39 -5.74
N GLN A 492 0.80 -20.22 -7.00
CA GLN A 492 0.31 -19.11 -7.82
C GLN A 492 -1.19 -19.20 -8.07
N THR A 493 -1.85 -18.05 -8.24
CA THR A 493 -3.27 -17.99 -8.61
C THR A 493 -3.55 -18.82 -9.87
N GLY A 494 -4.54 -19.70 -9.80
CA GLY A 494 -4.92 -20.60 -10.89
C GLY A 494 -4.10 -21.88 -10.98
N ALA A 495 -3.04 -22.03 -10.18
CA ALA A 495 -2.31 -23.30 -10.06
C ALA A 495 -2.94 -24.23 -9.02
N SER A 496 -2.77 -25.54 -9.23
CA SER A 496 -3.20 -26.59 -8.32
C SER A 496 -2.05 -27.07 -7.43
N LEU A 497 -2.37 -27.55 -6.23
CA LEU A 497 -1.40 -28.19 -5.35
C LEU A 497 -1.13 -29.64 -5.82
N THR A 498 -0.04 -29.85 -6.57
CA THR A 498 0.38 -31.18 -7.01
C THR A 498 1.26 -31.87 -5.96
N PRO A 499 1.42 -33.20 -6.00
CA PRO A 499 2.34 -33.92 -5.11
C PRO A 499 3.76 -33.35 -5.11
N GLU A 500 4.27 -32.96 -6.28
CA GLU A 500 5.63 -32.41 -6.44
C GLU A 500 5.79 -31.06 -5.74
N VAL A 501 4.74 -30.23 -5.79
CA VAL A 501 4.70 -28.92 -5.13
C VAL A 501 4.54 -29.08 -3.62
N CYS A 502 3.80 -30.09 -3.16
CA CYS A 502 3.61 -30.40 -1.74
C CYS A 502 4.83 -31.09 -1.10
N ALA A 503 5.62 -31.82 -1.89
CA ALA A 503 6.74 -32.64 -1.42
C ALA A 503 7.71 -31.94 -0.45
N PRO A 504 8.11 -30.66 -0.62
CA PRO A 504 8.98 -29.98 0.32
C PRO A 504 8.42 -29.91 1.76
N LEU A 505 7.10 -29.78 1.91
CA LEU A 505 6.45 -29.70 3.22
C LEU A 505 6.55 -31.03 3.97
N VAL A 506 6.28 -32.14 3.27
CA VAL A 506 6.14 -33.48 3.87
C VAL A 506 7.38 -34.36 3.75
N ALA A 507 8.48 -33.84 3.19
CA ALA A 507 9.68 -34.63 2.87
C ALA A 507 10.35 -35.30 4.08
N THR A 508 10.20 -34.74 5.28
CA THR A 508 10.84 -35.19 6.52
C THR A 508 9.96 -36.12 7.35
N LEU A 509 8.70 -36.29 6.98
CA LEU A 509 7.75 -37.12 7.71
C LEU A 509 8.06 -38.63 7.57
N PRO A 510 7.79 -39.43 8.61
CA PRO A 510 7.78 -40.89 8.51
C PRO A 510 6.87 -41.39 7.39
N LEU A 511 7.27 -42.49 6.72
CA LEU A 511 6.55 -43.04 5.56
C LEU A 511 5.12 -43.46 5.89
N GLU A 512 4.87 -43.83 7.15
CA GLU A 512 3.59 -44.30 7.67
C GLU A 512 2.52 -43.20 7.69
N ILE A 513 2.92 -41.95 7.94
CA ILE A 513 1.99 -40.80 8.09
C ILE A 513 2.08 -39.81 6.94
N LYS A 514 3.15 -39.88 6.14
CA LYS A 514 3.43 -38.95 5.04
C LYS A 514 2.27 -38.86 4.03
N ALA A 515 1.76 -39.99 3.58
CA ALA A 515 0.68 -40.02 2.59
C ALA A 515 -0.62 -39.41 3.12
N GLU A 516 -0.95 -39.70 4.38
CA GLU A 516 -2.14 -39.16 5.03
C GLU A 516 -2.05 -37.64 5.23
N ILE A 517 -0.90 -37.14 5.70
CA ILE A 517 -0.68 -35.69 5.89
C ILE A 517 -0.64 -34.97 4.54
N GLU A 518 -0.03 -35.56 3.51
CA GLU A 518 0.00 -34.97 2.17
C GLU A 518 -1.40 -34.82 1.58
N GLU A 519 -2.24 -35.86 1.71
CA GLU A 519 -3.64 -35.81 1.27
C GLU A 519 -4.45 -34.81 2.10
N PHE A 520 -4.24 -34.77 3.41
CA PHE A 520 -4.87 -33.79 4.28
C PHE A 520 -4.57 -32.35 3.85
N ILE A 521 -3.30 -32.01 3.59
CA ILE A 521 -2.91 -30.66 3.14
C ILE A 521 -3.57 -30.32 1.80
N LYS A 522 -3.67 -31.27 0.86
CA LYS A 522 -4.35 -31.07 -0.43
C LYS A 522 -5.84 -30.78 -0.29
N VAL A 523 -6.53 -31.56 0.53
CA VAL A 523 -7.97 -31.36 0.77
C VAL A 523 -8.21 -30.05 1.51
N ILE A 524 -7.38 -29.71 2.50
CA ILE A 524 -7.47 -28.42 3.21
C ILE A 524 -7.24 -27.24 2.27
N PHE A 525 -6.26 -27.32 1.35
CA PHE A 525 -6.06 -26.26 0.37
C PHE A 525 -7.23 -26.13 -0.60
N THR A 526 -7.80 -27.24 -1.06
CA THR A 526 -8.99 -27.24 -1.92
C THR A 526 -10.20 -26.64 -1.19
N LEU A 527 -10.37 -26.98 0.08
CA LEU A 527 -11.40 -26.42 0.95
C LEU A 527 -11.22 -24.92 1.18
N PHE A 528 -9.99 -24.49 1.42
CA PHE A 528 -9.62 -23.09 1.60
C PHE A 528 -10.07 -22.25 0.40
N GLN A 529 -9.80 -22.73 -0.82
CA GLN A 529 -10.24 -22.07 -2.06
C GLN A 529 -11.76 -22.16 -2.27
N ASP A 530 -12.36 -23.31 -2.03
CA ASP A 530 -13.79 -23.56 -2.29
C ASP A 530 -14.73 -22.73 -1.40
N LEU A 531 -14.28 -22.40 -0.19
CA LEU A 531 -15.05 -21.64 0.80
C LEU A 531 -14.62 -20.17 0.91
N ASP A 532 -13.69 -19.72 0.06
CA ASP A 532 -13.12 -18.37 0.11
C ASP A 532 -12.57 -18.01 1.50
N PHE A 533 -11.79 -18.92 2.08
CA PHE A 533 -10.92 -18.57 3.19
C PHE A 533 -9.83 -17.60 2.72
N THR A 534 -9.45 -16.69 3.60
CA THR A 534 -8.33 -15.77 3.41
C THR A 534 -7.18 -16.09 4.36
N PHE A 535 -7.48 -16.80 5.45
CA PHE A 535 -6.52 -17.32 6.41
C PHE A 535 -7.11 -18.57 7.08
N LEU A 536 -6.30 -19.61 7.24
CA LEU A 536 -6.66 -20.82 7.98
C LEU A 536 -5.40 -21.37 8.67
N GLU A 537 -5.42 -21.42 10.00
CA GLU A 537 -4.33 -21.93 10.84
C GLU A 537 -4.85 -23.07 11.71
N MET A 538 -4.09 -24.16 11.77
CA MET A 538 -4.29 -25.27 12.70
C MET A 538 -3.03 -25.40 13.56
N ASN A 539 -3.10 -24.95 14.81
CA ASN A 539 -1.95 -24.90 15.70
C ASN A 539 -2.28 -25.21 17.17
N PRO A 540 -2.22 -26.47 17.61
CA PRO A 540 -1.76 -27.64 16.85
C PRO A 540 -2.90 -28.42 16.18
N PHE A 541 -2.53 -29.30 15.26
CA PHE A 541 -3.28 -30.53 14.98
C PHE A 541 -2.43 -31.75 15.33
N THR A 542 -3.07 -32.88 15.61
CA THR A 542 -2.41 -34.14 15.97
C THR A 542 -2.91 -35.29 15.11
N LEU A 543 -2.46 -36.52 15.36
CA LEU A 543 -2.94 -37.73 14.72
C LEU A 543 -3.68 -38.61 15.73
N VAL A 544 -4.91 -39.00 15.40
CA VAL A 544 -5.72 -39.96 16.15
C VAL A 544 -5.97 -41.15 15.24
N ASP A 545 -5.51 -42.34 15.64
CA ASP A 545 -5.56 -43.56 14.81
C ASP A 545 -4.97 -43.33 13.40
N GLY A 546 -3.87 -42.58 13.33
CA GLY A 546 -3.20 -42.21 12.09
C GLY A 546 -3.88 -41.09 11.30
N LYS A 547 -5.04 -40.58 11.72
CA LYS A 547 -5.80 -39.54 11.01
C LYS A 547 -5.63 -38.14 11.62
N PRO A 548 -5.54 -37.07 10.81
CA PRO A 548 -5.46 -35.69 11.30
C PRO A 548 -6.64 -35.27 12.19
N TYR A 549 -6.32 -34.66 13.33
CA TYR A 549 -7.27 -34.11 14.28
C TYR A 549 -6.85 -32.69 14.68
N PRO A 550 -7.54 -31.64 14.21
CA PRO A 550 -7.26 -30.25 14.60
C PRO A 550 -7.63 -29.98 16.08
N LEU A 551 -6.65 -29.67 16.92
CA LEU A 551 -6.85 -29.34 18.34
C LEU A 551 -7.15 -27.86 18.54
N ASP A 552 -6.49 -26.99 17.78
CA ASP A 552 -6.78 -25.55 17.72
C ASP A 552 -6.97 -25.12 16.27
N MET A 553 -7.89 -24.20 16.03
CA MET A 553 -8.07 -23.60 14.71
C MET A 553 -8.34 -22.11 14.78
N ARG A 554 -7.84 -21.40 13.76
CA ARG A 554 -8.22 -20.02 13.46
C ARG A 554 -8.57 -19.92 11.98
N GLY A 555 -9.68 -19.25 11.68
CA GLY A 555 -10.15 -19.04 10.33
C GLY A 555 -10.53 -17.60 10.07
N GLU A 556 -10.28 -17.14 8.85
CA GLU A 556 -10.81 -15.89 8.30
C GLU A 556 -11.42 -16.16 6.92
N LEU A 557 -12.64 -15.67 6.69
CA LEU A 557 -13.36 -15.78 5.42
C LEU A 557 -13.39 -14.42 4.71
N ASP A 558 -13.45 -14.43 3.38
CA ASP A 558 -13.76 -13.23 2.61
C ASP A 558 -15.26 -12.93 2.66
N ASP A 559 -15.70 -12.09 3.59
CA ASP A 559 -17.12 -11.78 3.79
C ASP A 559 -17.85 -11.28 2.54
N THR A 560 -17.13 -10.79 1.53
CA THR A 560 -17.70 -10.36 0.24
C THR A 560 -18.08 -11.54 -0.64
N ALA A 561 -17.58 -12.75 -0.37
CA ALA A 561 -17.95 -14.00 -1.02
C ALA A 561 -19.23 -14.64 -0.45
N ALA A 562 -19.85 -14.02 0.57
CA ALA A 562 -21.06 -14.55 1.21
C ALA A 562 -22.19 -14.84 0.20
N PHE A 563 -22.37 -13.99 -0.82
CA PHE A 563 -23.44 -14.15 -1.82
C PHE A 563 -23.33 -15.44 -2.63
N LYS A 564 -22.11 -15.99 -2.84
CA LYS A 564 -21.90 -17.27 -3.53
C LYS A 564 -21.75 -18.45 -2.57
N ASN A 565 -21.35 -18.19 -1.33
CA ASN A 565 -21.09 -19.22 -0.33
C ASN A 565 -22.19 -19.40 0.72
N PHE A 566 -23.30 -18.67 0.67
CA PHE A 566 -24.35 -18.71 1.70
C PHE A 566 -24.82 -20.14 2.05
N LYS A 567 -24.95 -21.04 1.06
CA LYS A 567 -25.31 -22.45 1.31
C LYS A 567 -24.20 -23.26 1.96
N LYS A 568 -22.94 -22.92 1.67
CA LYS A 568 -21.77 -23.62 2.20
C LYS A 568 -21.46 -23.14 3.62
N TRP A 569 -21.48 -21.83 3.84
CA TRP A 569 -21.19 -21.24 5.14
C TRP A 569 -22.32 -21.45 6.16
N GLY A 570 -23.57 -21.56 5.70
CA GLY A 570 -24.74 -21.64 6.57
C GLY A 570 -24.80 -20.45 7.52
N ASP A 571 -25.05 -20.72 8.81
CA ASP A 571 -25.24 -19.70 9.84
C ASP A 571 -23.91 -19.22 10.47
N THR A 572 -22.81 -19.19 9.70
CA THR A 572 -21.50 -18.75 10.21
C THR A 572 -21.58 -17.31 10.74
N GLU A 573 -21.21 -17.13 12.01
CA GLU A 573 -21.17 -15.82 12.65
C GLU A 573 -19.82 -15.12 12.41
N PHE A 574 -19.87 -13.79 12.25
CA PHE A 574 -18.68 -12.93 12.20
C PHE A 574 -18.58 -12.12 13.50
N PRO A 575 -17.99 -12.67 14.56
CA PRO A 575 -17.88 -11.97 15.83
C PRO A 575 -16.96 -10.74 15.72
N MET A 576 -17.23 -9.76 16.58
CA MET A 576 -16.35 -8.60 16.75
C MET A 576 -15.02 -9.01 17.41
N PRO A 577 -13.94 -8.24 17.19
CA PRO A 577 -12.70 -8.43 17.94
C PRO A 577 -12.94 -8.35 19.45
N PHE A 578 -12.22 -9.17 20.21
CA PHE A 578 -12.30 -9.18 21.67
C PHE A 578 -12.07 -7.78 22.27
N GLY A 579 -12.86 -7.46 23.30
CA GLY A 579 -12.85 -6.15 23.99
C GLY A 579 -13.73 -5.08 23.35
N ARG A 580 -14.30 -5.34 22.16
CA ARG A 580 -15.25 -4.42 21.53
C ARG A 580 -16.67 -4.95 21.60
N VAL A 581 -17.53 -4.22 22.29
CA VAL A 581 -18.99 -4.42 22.28
C VAL A 581 -19.61 -3.27 21.48
N MET A 582 -20.42 -3.59 20.48
CA MET A 582 -21.17 -2.55 19.77
C MET A 582 -22.21 -1.95 20.72
N SER A 583 -22.23 -0.61 20.78
CA SER A 583 -23.34 0.13 21.38
C SER A 583 -24.64 -0.09 20.57
N PRO A 584 -25.83 0.10 21.18
CA PRO A 584 -27.10 0.02 20.45
C PRO A 584 -27.14 0.92 19.20
N THR A 585 -26.48 2.07 19.27
CA THR A 585 -26.34 3.01 18.15
C THR A 585 -25.45 2.49 17.03
N GLU A 586 -24.32 1.84 17.36
CA GLU A 586 -23.45 1.21 16.36
C GLU A 586 -24.17 0.01 15.70
N SER A 587 -24.88 -0.82 16.47
CA SER A 587 -25.66 -1.93 15.94
C SER A 587 -26.77 -1.47 14.99
N PHE A 588 -27.44 -0.35 15.30
CA PHE A 588 -28.45 0.22 14.41
C PHE A 588 -27.85 0.68 13.08
N ILE A 589 -26.72 1.41 13.11
CA ILE A 589 -26.03 1.84 11.87
C ILE A 589 -25.51 0.64 11.09
N HIS A 590 -24.95 -0.37 11.77
CA HIS A 590 -24.53 -1.62 11.14
C HIS A 590 -25.69 -2.30 10.40
N GLY A 591 -26.88 -2.35 11.01
CA GLY A 591 -28.08 -2.90 10.36
C GLY A 591 -28.60 -2.07 9.18
N LEU A 592 -28.34 -0.76 9.14
CA LEU A 592 -28.61 0.08 7.97
C LEU A 592 -27.60 -0.18 6.84
N ASP A 593 -26.31 -0.28 7.18
CA ASP A 593 -25.22 -0.59 6.25
C ASP A 593 -25.46 -1.94 5.55
N GLU A 594 -25.91 -2.96 6.30
CA GLU A 594 -26.29 -4.26 5.75
C GLU A 594 -27.51 -4.23 4.82
N LYS A 595 -28.27 -3.13 4.74
CA LYS A 595 -29.48 -3.06 3.89
C LYS A 595 -29.31 -2.16 2.68
N THR A 596 -28.14 -1.53 2.53
CA THR A 596 -27.86 -0.57 1.47
C THR A 596 -26.67 -1.01 0.59
N SER A 597 -26.63 -0.51 -0.64
CA SER A 597 -25.45 -0.62 -1.51
C SER A 597 -24.41 0.47 -1.22
N ALA A 598 -24.80 1.47 -0.42
CA ALA A 598 -23.92 2.50 0.10
C ALA A 598 -22.97 1.92 1.17
N SER A 599 -22.21 2.78 1.84
CA SER A 599 -21.40 2.43 3.01
C SER A 599 -21.74 3.40 4.11
N LEU A 600 -22.09 2.88 5.28
CA LEU A 600 -22.44 3.63 6.49
C LEU A 600 -21.66 3.02 7.66
N LYS A 601 -20.59 3.66 8.10
CA LYS A 601 -19.82 3.20 9.27
C LYS A 601 -19.86 4.23 10.37
N PHE A 602 -20.17 3.79 11.58
CA PHE A 602 -20.17 4.61 12.76
C PHE A 602 -19.50 3.85 13.91
N THR A 603 -18.63 4.52 14.64
CA THR A 603 -17.95 3.95 15.81
C THR A 603 -17.76 5.04 16.86
N VAL A 604 -18.20 4.78 18.08
CA VAL A 604 -18.02 5.73 19.19
C VAL A 604 -16.62 5.49 19.78
N LEU A 605 -15.83 6.55 19.88
CA LEU A 605 -14.46 6.53 20.44
C LEU A 605 -14.46 7.07 21.86
N ASN A 606 -15.03 8.27 22.04
CA ASN A 606 -15.16 8.91 23.33
C ASN A 606 -16.58 9.52 23.46
N PRO A 607 -17.51 8.90 24.20
CA PRO A 607 -18.86 9.44 24.39
C PRO A 607 -18.89 10.88 24.97
N LYS A 608 -17.84 11.31 25.66
CA LYS A 608 -17.70 12.66 26.24
C LYS A 608 -16.95 13.63 25.33
N GLY A 609 -16.39 13.17 24.22
CA GLY A 609 -15.62 13.99 23.28
C GLY A 609 -16.41 15.20 22.80
N ARG A 610 -15.72 16.32 22.60
CA ARG A 610 -16.34 17.60 22.17
C ARG A 610 -16.32 17.81 20.66
N ILE A 611 -15.54 17.02 19.91
CA ILE A 611 -15.48 17.07 18.44
C ILE A 611 -16.14 15.83 17.87
N TRP A 612 -17.21 16.01 17.11
CA TRP A 612 -17.91 14.92 16.43
C TRP A 612 -17.79 15.09 14.93
N THR A 613 -17.74 13.98 14.20
CA THR A 613 -17.54 13.97 12.75
C THR A 613 -18.70 13.27 12.04
N MET A 614 -19.09 13.83 10.89
CA MET A 614 -20.03 13.23 9.95
C MET A 614 -19.45 13.44 8.54
N VAL A 615 -18.50 12.59 8.18
CA VAL A 615 -17.66 12.80 7.00
C VAL A 615 -18.11 11.89 5.86
N ALA A 616 -18.13 12.42 4.65
CA ALA A 616 -18.51 11.63 3.49
C ALA A 616 -17.30 11.10 2.70
N GLY A 617 -17.18 9.77 2.63
CA GLY A 617 -16.08 9.04 1.99
C GLY A 617 -15.11 8.43 3.00
N GLY A 618 -14.85 7.12 2.90
CA GLY A 618 -13.93 6.40 3.79
C GLY A 618 -12.54 7.04 3.88
N GLY A 619 -11.89 7.32 2.75
CA GLY A 619 -10.57 7.97 2.75
C GLY A 619 -10.59 9.38 3.36
N ALA A 620 -11.66 10.14 3.14
CA ALA A 620 -11.80 11.45 3.78
C ALA A 620 -11.98 11.31 5.30
N SER A 621 -12.84 10.40 5.77
CA SER A 621 -13.09 10.22 7.20
C SER A 621 -11.82 9.93 8.01
N VAL A 622 -10.89 9.14 7.46
CA VAL A 622 -9.57 8.92 8.06
C VAL A 622 -8.78 10.22 8.13
N ILE A 623 -8.66 10.96 7.02
CA ILE A 623 -7.91 12.22 6.97
C ILE A 623 -8.47 13.28 7.94
N TYR A 624 -9.79 13.34 8.13
CA TYR A 624 -10.41 14.24 9.13
C TYR A 624 -10.05 13.82 10.57
N ALA A 625 -10.11 12.53 10.89
CA ALA A 625 -9.72 12.00 12.19
C ALA A 625 -8.22 12.23 12.46
N ASP A 626 -7.37 11.92 11.48
CA ASP A 626 -5.91 12.15 11.54
C ASP A 626 -5.63 13.63 11.79
N THR A 627 -6.31 14.55 11.09
CA THR A 627 -6.08 15.99 11.31
C THR A 627 -6.43 16.42 12.72
N VAL A 628 -7.51 15.90 13.32
CA VAL A 628 -7.86 16.20 14.72
C VAL A 628 -6.78 15.64 15.66
N GLY A 629 -6.26 14.45 15.37
CA GLY A 629 -5.16 13.83 16.11
C GLY A 629 -3.84 14.60 16.00
N ASP A 630 -3.42 14.95 14.80
CA ASP A 630 -2.20 15.71 14.48
C ASP A 630 -2.19 17.10 15.12
N LEU A 631 -3.37 17.70 15.28
CA LEU A 631 -3.54 18.97 16.00
C LEU A 631 -3.54 18.79 17.53
N GLY A 632 -3.38 17.56 18.05
CA GLY A 632 -3.25 17.26 19.47
C GLY A 632 -4.57 16.99 20.21
N TYR A 633 -5.69 16.81 19.49
CA TYR A 633 -7.03 16.70 20.07
C TYR A 633 -7.69 15.33 19.85
N ALA A 634 -6.89 14.27 19.66
CA ALA A 634 -7.40 12.90 19.50
C ALA A 634 -8.33 12.46 20.65
N SER A 635 -8.03 12.86 21.89
CA SER A 635 -8.85 12.55 23.06
C SER A 635 -10.21 13.26 23.08
N GLU A 636 -10.38 14.34 22.32
CA GLU A 636 -11.64 15.08 22.19
C GLU A 636 -12.53 14.55 21.06
N LEU A 637 -12.03 13.62 20.24
CA LEU A 637 -12.77 13.03 19.12
C LEU A 637 -13.82 12.04 19.64
N GLY A 638 -15.10 12.35 19.42
CA GLY A 638 -16.20 11.56 19.92
C GLY A 638 -16.43 10.26 19.15
N ASN A 639 -16.16 10.28 17.85
CA ASN A 639 -16.45 9.17 16.95
C ASN A 639 -15.51 9.12 15.74
N TYR A 640 -15.47 7.93 15.14
CA TYR A 640 -15.09 7.72 13.75
C TYR A 640 -16.36 7.42 12.93
N ALA A 641 -16.57 8.13 11.83
CA ALA A 641 -17.81 8.08 11.07
C ALA A 641 -17.58 8.33 9.58
N GLU A 642 -18.21 7.50 8.75
CA GLU A 642 -18.28 7.73 7.30
C GLU A 642 -19.62 7.36 6.69
N TYR A 643 -20.02 8.11 5.67
CA TYR A 643 -21.05 7.70 4.72
C TYR A 643 -20.56 7.87 3.28
N SER A 644 -20.72 6.86 2.43
CA SER A 644 -20.22 6.89 1.05
C SER A 644 -20.97 5.95 0.11
N GLY A 645 -20.64 5.96 -1.19
CA GLY A 645 -21.34 5.12 -2.18
C GLY A 645 -22.73 5.62 -2.59
N ALA A 646 -22.97 6.93 -2.49
CA ALA A 646 -24.24 7.58 -2.84
C ALA A 646 -25.47 7.03 -2.08
N PRO A 647 -25.49 7.13 -0.73
CA PRO A 647 -26.66 6.76 0.05
C PRO A 647 -27.86 7.64 -0.27
N LYS A 648 -29.06 7.09 -0.06
CA LYS A 648 -30.34 7.79 -0.23
C LYS A 648 -30.54 8.82 0.87
N GLU A 649 -31.39 9.81 0.61
CA GLU A 649 -31.72 10.86 1.58
C GLU A 649 -32.19 10.29 2.94
N ASP A 650 -33.07 9.29 2.92
CA ASP A 650 -33.59 8.69 4.16
C ASP A 650 -32.52 7.91 4.94
N GLU A 651 -31.60 7.23 4.26
CA GLU A 651 -30.47 6.53 4.89
C GLU A 651 -29.56 7.55 5.60
N VAL A 652 -29.25 8.67 4.94
CA VAL A 652 -28.45 9.75 5.54
C VAL A 652 -29.19 10.44 6.68
N LEU A 653 -30.52 10.57 6.62
CA LEU A 653 -31.33 11.09 7.71
C LEU A 653 -31.21 10.22 8.96
N GLN A 654 -31.40 8.91 8.84
CA GLN A 654 -31.26 7.99 9.98
C GLN A 654 -29.83 7.99 10.53
N TYR A 655 -28.84 8.00 9.64
CA TYR A 655 -27.44 8.11 10.02
C TYR A 655 -27.13 9.40 10.80
N ALA A 656 -27.57 10.55 10.29
CA ALA A 656 -27.36 11.85 10.92
C ALA A 656 -28.06 11.96 12.28
N ARG A 657 -29.25 11.38 12.45
CA ARG A 657 -29.96 11.33 13.74
C ARG A 657 -29.10 10.67 14.81
N VAL A 658 -28.50 9.51 14.51
CA VAL A 658 -27.65 8.77 15.44
C VAL A 658 -26.42 9.61 15.81
N VAL A 659 -25.72 10.16 14.82
CA VAL A 659 -24.53 10.99 15.07
C VAL A 659 -24.88 12.18 15.97
N ILE A 660 -25.97 12.89 15.70
CA ILE A 660 -26.39 14.06 16.48
C ILE A 660 -26.83 13.65 17.90
N ASP A 661 -27.57 12.55 18.05
CA ASP A 661 -27.98 12.07 19.37
C ASP A 661 -26.77 11.71 20.23
N CYS A 662 -25.74 11.07 19.66
CA CYS A 662 -24.48 10.81 20.36
C CYS A 662 -23.72 12.12 20.68
N ALA A 663 -23.60 13.03 19.70
CA ALA A 663 -22.89 14.29 19.86
C ALA A 663 -23.50 15.24 20.92
N THR A 664 -24.79 15.07 21.20
CA THR A 664 -25.56 15.91 22.14
C THR A 664 -25.93 15.18 23.43
N ALA A 665 -25.45 13.94 23.64
CA ALA A 665 -25.80 13.13 24.81
C ALA A 665 -25.32 13.72 26.15
N ASN A 666 -24.27 14.55 26.13
CA ASN A 666 -23.63 15.11 27.33
C ASN A 666 -23.58 16.66 27.28
N PRO A 667 -24.70 17.37 27.53
CA PRO A 667 -24.71 18.84 27.55
C PRO A 667 -24.12 19.37 28.88
N ASP A 668 -22.82 19.21 29.05
CA ASP A 668 -22.04 19.60 30.25
C ASP A 668 -21.67 21.10 30.30
N GLY A 669 -22.37 21.94 29.53
CA GLY A 669 -22.14 23.38 29.44
C GLY A 669 -20.90 23.80 28.65
N LYS A 670 -20.06 22.85 28.21
CA LYS A 670 -18.89 23.10 27.37
C LYS A 670 -19.26 23.21 25.90
N SER A 671 -18.52 24.03 25.17
CA SER A 671 -18.67 24.15 23.71
C SER A 671 -18.30 22.85 23.00
N ARG A 672 -19.09 22.49 21.98
CA ARG A 672 -18.92 21.28 21.16
C ARG A 672 -18.93 21.63 19.68
N ALA A 673 -18.28 20.84 18.85
CA ALA A 673 -18.23 21.03 17.42
C ALA A 673 -18.66 19.77 16.64
N LEU A 674 -19.45 19.96 15.59
CA LEU A 674 -19.82 18.93 14.62
C LEU A 674 -19.22 19.25 13.26
N VAL A 675 -18.33 18.40 12.78
CA VAL A 675 -17.62 18.55 11.51
C VAL A 675 -18.30 17.70 10.45
N ILE A 676 -19.06 18.36 9.56
CA ILE A 676 -19.76 17.75 8.42
C ILE A 676 -18.89 17.94 7.18
N GLY A 677 -17.99 16.98 6.97
CA GLY A 677 -16.88 17.12 6.02
C GLY A 677 -16.92 16.19 4.83
N GLY A 678 -15.91 16.33 3.98
CA GLY A 678 -15.46 15.29 3.07
C GLY A 678 -14.77 15.79 1.81
N GLY A 679 -14.31 14.83 1.00
CA GLY A 679 -13.72 15.09 -0.31
C GLY A 679 -14.71 15.69 -1.32
N ILE A 680 -14.23 15.94 -2.54
CA ILE A 680 -15.10 16.29 -3.67
C ILE A 680 -15.69 14.98 -4.20
N ALA A 681 -17.01 14.82 -4.07
CA ALA A 681 -17.67 13.59 -4.51
C ALA A 681 -17.66 13.47 -6.04
N ASN A 682 -17.47 12.24 -6.55
CA ASN A 682 -17.54 11.96 -7.98
C ASN A 682 -19.00 11.85 -8.47
N PHE A 683 -19.83 11.09 -7.75
CA PHE A 683 -21.20 10.75 -8.19
C PHE A 683 -22.27 10.88 -7.08
N THR A 684 -21.88 11.05 -5.82
CA THR A 684 -22.84 11.28 -4.74
C THR A 684 -23.49 12.64 -4.89
N ASP A 685 -24.82 12.69 -4.97
CA ASP A 685 -25.58 13.93 -4.98
C ASP A 685 -25.51 14.61 -3.59
N VAL A 686 -24.78 15.72 -3.54
CA VAL A 686 -24.56 16.48 -2.30
C VAL A 686 -25.86 17.14 -1.84
N ALA A 687 -26.73 17.59 -2.74
CA ALA A 687 -28.00 18.20 -2.36
C ALA A 687 -28.96 17.17 -1.74
N ALA A 688 -29.04 15.96 -2.31
CA ALA A 688 -29.88 14.90 -1.76
C ALA A 688 -29.40 14.43 -0.39
N THR A 689 -28.10 14.18 -0.24
CA THR A 689 -27.53 13.78 1.07
C THR A 689 -27.66 14.90 2.12
N PHE A 690 -27.45 16.17 1.73
CA PHE A 690 -27.62 17.30 2.65
C PHE A 690 -29.07 17.52 3.06
N ASN A 691 -30.07 17.21 2.23
CA ASN A 691 -31.47 17.28 2.67
C ASN A 691 -31.72 16.37 3.90
N GLY A 692 -31.17 15.15 3.90
CA GLY A 692 -31.28 14.21 5.02
C GLY A 692 -30.63 14.77 6.29
N ILE A 693 -29.41 15.32 6.15
CA ILE A 693 -28.69 15.98 7.24
C ILE A 693 -29.48 17.19 7.79
N ILE A 694 -29.94 18.07 6.91
CA ILE A 694 -30.70 19.28 7.26
C ILE A 694 -31.97 18.91 8.03
N ARG A 695 -32.70 17.88 7.58
CA ARG A 695 -33.88 17.37 8.30
C ARG A 695 -33.52 16.88 9.70
N ALA A 696 -32.44 16.12 9.84
CA ALA A 696 -31.97 15.66 11.16
C ALA A 696 -31.59 16.83 12.08
N LEU A 697 -30.89 17.85 11.56
CA LEU A 697 -30.51 19.04 12.32
C LEU A 697 -31.74 19.83 12.80
N LYS A 698 -32.76 20.00 11.96
CA LYS A 698 -34.04 20.62 12.35
C LYS A 698 -34.75 19.85 13.46
N GLU A 699 -34.86 18.53 13.32
CA GLU A 699 -35.50 17.66 14.32
C GLU A 699 -34.79 17.69 15.68
N LYS A 700 -33.49 18.01 15.71
CA LYS A 700 -32.64 17.97 16.90
C LYS A 700 -32.21 19.36 17.38
N GLU A 701 -32.85 20.43 16.90
CA GLU A 701 -32.52 21.83 17.22
C GLU A 701 -32.32 22.06 18.73
N ALA A 702 -33.30 21.68 19.55
CA ALA A 702 -33.26 21.91 20.99
C ALA A 702 -32.04 21.23 21.65
N LYS A 703 -31.67 20.03 21.19
CA LYS A 703 -30.49 19.30 21.69
C LYS A 703 -29.18 19.96 21.26
N LEU A 704 -29.11 20.43 20.00
CA LEU A 704 -27.94 21.15 19.48
C LEU A 704 -27.68 22.44 20.26
N LYS A 705 -28.74 23.21 20.57
CA LYS A 705 -28.65 24.41 21.40
C LYS A 705 -28.21 24.09 22.84
N ALA A 706 -28.84 23.10 23.47
CA ALA A 706 -28.48 22.69 24.83
C ALA A 706 -27.01 22.21 24.94
N ALA A 707 -26.50 21.55 23.89
CA ALA A 707 -25.12 21.08 23.81
C ALA A 707 -24.11 22.17 23.40
N ARG A 708 -24.53 23.42 23.17
CA ARG A 708 -23.70 24.52 22.65
C ARG A 708 -22.89 24.10 21.42
N MET A 709 -23.57 23.46 20.48
CA MET A 709 -22.97 22.90 19.29
C MET A 709 -22.68 23.99 18.24
N HIS A 710 -21.49 23.96 17.66
CA HIS A 710 -21.14 24.69 16.45
C HIS A 710 -20.88 23.73 15.30
N ILE A 711 -21.50 23.95 14.15
CA ILE A 711 -21.42 23.06 13.00
C ILE A 711 -20.48 23.67 11.94
N TYR A 712 -19.52 22.87 11.48
CA TYR A 712 -18.62 23.24 10.40
C TYR A 712 -18.83 22.34 9.21
N VAL A 713 -19.03 22.92 8.02
CA VAL A 713 -19.41 22.19 6.82
C VAL A 713 -18.43 22.46 5.71
N ARG A 714 -17.87 21.40 5.11
CA ARG A 714 -17.04 21.51 3.90
C ARG A 714 -17.35 20.36 2.96
N ARG A 715 -17.88 20.66 1.77
CA ARG A 715 -18.21 19.62 0.78
C ARG A 715 -18.15 20.11 -0.67
N GLY A 716 -17.79 19.19 -1.57
CA GLY A 716 -17.87 19.36 -3.03
C GLY A 716 -18.46 18.13 -3.71
N GLY A 717 -18.83 18.27 -5.00
CA GLY A 717 -19.37 17.20 -5.83
C GLY A 717 -20.67 17.57 -6.55
N PRO A 718 -21.38 16.62 -7.16
CA PRO A 718 -22.65 16.90 -7.85
C PRO A 718 -23.65 17.65 -6.97
N ASN A 719 -24.23 18.74 -7.51
CA ASN A 719 -25.23 19.59 -6.85
C ASN A 719 -24.81 20.23 -5.51
N TYR A 720 -23.50 20.32 -5.23
CA TYR A 720 -23.01 20.84 -3.96
C TYR A 720 -23.44 22.29 -3.68
N GLN A 721 -23.48 23.17 -4.69
CA GLN A 721 -23.87 24.56 -4.46
C GLN A 721 -25.27 24.66 -3.85
N LYS A 722 -26.21 23.84 -4.32
CA LYS A 722 -27.58 23.78 -3.79
C LYS A 722 -27.60 23.23 -2.36
N GLY A 723 -26.82 22.18 -2.08
CA GLY A 723 -26.66 21.63 -0.72
C GLY A 723 -26.10 22.65 0.26
N LEU A 724 -24.99 23.30 -0.10
CA LEU A 724 -24.33 24.32 0.73
C LEU A 724 -25.21 25.55 0.95
N ALA A 725 -25.93 26.01 -0.08
CA ALA A 725 -26.86 27.13 0.05
C ALA A 725 -27.95 26.85 1.09
N LYS A 726 -28.56 25.66 1.05
CA LYS A 726 -29.56 25.25 2.07
C LYS A 726 -28.95 25.14 3.46
N MET A 727 -27.72 24.66 3.58
CA MET A 727 -27.03 24.53 4.86
C MET A 727 -26.69 25.90 5.47
N ARG A 728 -26.36 26.90 4.65
CA ARG A 728 -26.16 28.29 5.11
C ARG A 728 -27.45 28.89 5.68
N SER A 729 -28.55 28.77 4.95
CA SER A 729 -29.86 29.28 5.41
C SER A 729 -30.36 28.57 6.68
N LEU A 730 -29.96 27.31 6.88
CA LEU A 730 -30.37 26.55 8.05
C LEU A 730 -29.88 27.16 9.36
N GLY A 731 -28.64 27.68 9.42
CA GLY A 731 -28.06 28.21 10.65
C GLY A 731 -28.90 29.32 11.27
N ASP A 732 -29.38 30.24 10.43
CA ASP A 732 -30.29 31.32 10.83
C ASP A 732 -31.68 30.78 11.22
N GLU A 733 -32.19 29.78 10.48
CA GLU A 733 -33.50 29.19 10.72
C GLU A 733 -33.60 28.52 12.10
N ILE A 734 -32.60 27.72 12.47
CA ILE A 734 -32.60 26.97 13.74
C ILE A 734 -31.85 27.69 14.85
N GLY A 735 -31.19 28.82 14.59
CA GLY A 735 -30.40 29.56 15.59
C GLY A 735 -29.23 28.76 16.18
N VAL A 736 -28.58 27.94 15.35
CA VAL A 736 -27.35 27.18 15.67
C VAL A 736 -26.26 27.70 14.73
N PRO A 737 -25.05 28.04 15.21
CA PRO A 737 -24.02 28.57 14.33
C PRO A 737 -23.52 27.49 13.36
N ILE A 738 -23.55 27.81 12.05
CA ILE A 738 -23.11 26.92 10.97
C ILE A 738 -22.19 27.68 10.01
N GLU A 739 -20.93 27.25 9.92
CA GLU A 739 -19.97 27.77 8.94
C GLU A 739 -19.88 26.83 7.73
N VAL A 740 -20.04 27.37 6.52
CA VAL A 740 -20.24 26.56 5.31
C VAL A 740 -19.28 26.93 4.17
N TYR A 741 -18.41 25.98 3.86
CA TYR A 741 -17.34 26.09 2.88
C TYR A 741 -17.51 25.12 1.70
N GLY A 742 -17.09 25.53 0.52
CA GLY A 742 -17.07 24.71 -0.69
C GLY A 742 -15.67 24.16 -1.01
N PRO A 743 -15.47 23.70 -2.27
CA PRO A 743 -14.20 23.18 -2.75
C PRO A 743 -13.04 24.17 -2.72
N GLU A 744 -13.34 25.48 -2.68
CA GLU A 744 -12.35 26.56 -2.57
C GLU A 744 -11.58 26.54 -1.25
N ALA A 745 -12.17 25.98 -0.19
CA ALA A 745 -11.50 25.77 1.09
C ALA A 745 -10.75 24.44 1.11
N THR A 746 -9.66 24.39 1.88
CA THR A 746 -8.94 23.15 2.16
C THR A 746 -9.87 22.14 2.83
N MET A 747 -9.70 20.84 2.53
CA MET A 747 -10.62 19.81 3.03
C MET A 747 -10.70 19.81 4.55
N THR A 748 -9.57 19.85 5.23
CA THR A 748 -9.47 19.70 6.69
C THR A 748 -9.32 21.02 7.44
N GLY A 749 -9.39 22.17 6.76
CA GLY A 749 -9.31 23.49 7.40
C GLY A 749 -10.34 23.67 8.52
N ILE A 750 -11.56 23.16 8.30
CA ILE A 750 -12.66 23.20 9.27
C ILE A 750 -12.39 22.41 10.57
N CYS A 751 -11.45 21.45 10.58
CA CYS A 751 -11.03 20.79 11.82
C CYS A 751 -10.33 21.77 12.75
N LYS A 752 -9.48 22.64 12.20
CA LYS A 752 -8.75 23.65 12.97
C LYS A 752 -9.72 24.66 13.59
N GLU A 753 -10.71 25.12 12.82
CA GLU A 753 -11.73 26.05 13.29
C GLU A 753 -12.59 25.42 14.42
N ALA A 754 -13.02 24.16 14.23
CA ALA A 754 -13.72 23.40 15.27
C ALA A 754 -12.91 23.29 16.57
N ILE A 755 -11.60 23.00 16.48
CA ILE A 755 -10.69 22.95 17.62
C ILE A 755 -10.56 24.32 18.29
N GLN A 756 -10.40 25.39 17.50
CA GLN A 756 -10.32 26.76 18.02
C GLN A 756 -11.59 27.14 18.79
N TYR A 757 -12.78 26.72 18.32
CA TYR A 757 -14.03 26.99 19.01
C TYR A 757 -14.13 26.28 20.37
N ILE A 758 -13.78 24.99 20.45
CA ILE A 758 -13.89 24.24 21.71
C ILE A 758 -12.80 24.61 22.72
N THR A 759 -11.72 25.26 22.28
CA THR A 759 -10.61 25.72 23.12
C THR A 759 -10.74 27.16 23.55
N ALA A 760 -11.27 28.05 22.69
CA ALA A 760 -11.54 29.44 23.05
C ALA A 760 -12.66 29.60 24.08
N ALA A 761 -13.49 28.57 24.26
CA ALA A 761 -14.57 28.53 25.24
C ALA A 761 -14.22 27.76 26.53
N ALA A 762 -12.97 27.28 26.66
CA ALA A 762 -12.40 26.74 27.90
C ALA A 762 -11.67 27.84 28.66
#